data_AF-A0A535NY63-F1
#
_entry.id   AF-A0A535NY63-F1
#
_cell.length_a   1.000
_cell.length_b   1.000
_cell.length_c   1.000
_cell.angle_alpha   90.00
_cell.angle_beta   90.00
_cell.angle_gamma   90.00
#
_symmetry.space_group_name_H-M   'P 1'
#
loop_
_entity.id
_entity.type
_entity.pdbx_description
1 polymer ?
#
loop_
_entity_poly.entity_id
_entity_poly.type
_entity_poly.pdbx_seq_one_letter_code
_entity_poly.pdbx_strand_id
1 'polypeptide(L)'
;MEHYMEQVPGSRLVELEALLRRHPDGLTSNELAEALAVDATTIRRDLARLSSTGVEIGKRGRRYHVGFHHATRSLRLTPDEVLALYLACRLLSRHAERVMQKLADAVHDDSPRFSNYIEEAALLQRSLPLDEGYLAVLETLTQAWSEGRVVHLRYRDRTGSITERNFHPFCIEPYGATNSCYTIGFDELRHAIRIFKLNRILAADLTNEHFDIPSDFSPNRLFSEAWGVVWHDRPPQMVDLRFFGDTARIVQEAFWHPSQRVLSEQDGTSRITFQVSEPLEMESWIRQWGASVEVIAPPELRKAIATNIHQLAEQYTEDIISIPYQPTRGTPSGEKGTVMAGYPEYYQRAIDAYEHGIKLVLGPTGLGKSSSIPDVVHTNPDRKFIYMANRKQLLEEMAARFKPGECVILRRDLEVVRDVLLTQRAAFEALLVDPRFKSYLEQARQRSRLKSLEIVAIRRACQQVIEMTKEERILPDWLSRYADAQARIVLQAVRWVLQVTRDENEQGKVYTWLVNHPVVEALFPAIPFRRRPEVRIMLVTLHKAFYGFFDGGQMRSLTDLSAEKRLVVFLDEFDFLEHDLVTLICRGPQITDPFAFMANFYRAMAHHKLPKADFPLHPNIRKRIEKIVEIIDDVQRKKLNYPTINQFTLEKTPAPANQPFTPAVFRTQHVIS
;
A
#
# COMPACT_ATOMS: atom_id res chain seq x y z
N MET A 1 49.59 -14.09 -37.41
CA MET A 1 48.59 -13.59 -36.45
C MET A 1 49.13 -12.41 -35.64
N GLU A 2 50.41 -12.37 -35.26
CA GLU A 2 51.03 -11.20 -34.60
C GLU A 2 51.02 -9.93 -35.46
N HIS A 3 51.21 -10.05 -36.79
CA HIS A 3 51.24 -8.87 -37.67
C HIS A 3 49.86 -8.31 -38.06
N TYR A 4 48.76 -8.97 -37.67
CA TYR A 4 47.38 -8.52 -37.98
C TYR A 4 46.74 -7.73 -36.82
N MET A 5 47.39 -7.72 -35.65
CA MET A 5 46.94 -7.01 -34.45
C MET A 5 47.44 -5.54 -34.40
N GLU A 6 48.37 -5.15 -35.27
CA GLU A 6 49.03 -3.83 -35.25
C GLU A 6 48.21 -2.67 -35.83
N GLN A 7 46.99 -2.89 -36.35
CA GLN A 7 46.23 -1.83 -37.05
C GLN A 7 44.77 -1.64 -36.60
N VAL A 8 44.43 -1.95 -35.34
CA VAL A 8 43.12 -1.55 -34.79
C VAL A 8 43.32 -0.59 -33.61
N PRO A 9 42.97 0.70 -33.73
CA PRO A 9 43.11 1.69 -32.66
C PRO A 9 42.48 1.31 -31.31
N GLY A 10 41.55 0.34 -31.30
CA GLY A 10 40.85 -0.14 -30.10
C GLY A 10 41.65 -1.13 -29.23
N SER A 11 42.56 -1.94 -29.78
CA SER A 11 43.31 -2.94 -28.97
C SER A 11 44.32 -2.28 -28.04
N ARG A 12 45.03 -1.25 -28.52
CA ARG A 12 46.03 -0.50 -27.75
C ARG A 12 45.44 0.31 -26.59
N LEU A 13 44.20 0.80 -26.72
CA LEU A 13 43.52 1.52 -25.64
C LEU A 13 43.20 0.59 -24.47
N VAL A 14 42.82 -0.66 -24.76
CA VAL A 14 42.56 -1.71 -23.76
C VAL A 14 43.84 -2.08 -23.03
N GLU A 15 44.96 -2.22 -23.74
CA GLU A 15 46.27 -2.49 -23.14
C GLU A 15 46.78 -1.33 -22.29
N LEU A 16 46.61 -0.08 -22.75
CA LEU A 16 46.94 1.12 -21.98
C LEU A 16 46.15 1.21 -20.68
N GLU A 17 44.85 0.93 -20.72
CA GLU A 17 44.01 0.88 -19.52
C GLU A 17 44.46 -0.24 -18.56
N ALA A 18 44.68 -1.45 -19.07
CA ALA A 18 45.11 -2.59 -18.27
C ALA A 18 46.46 -2.33 -17.60
N LEU A 19 47.38 -1.65 -18.28
CA LEU A 19 48.70 -1.30 -17.76
C LEU A 19 48.59 -0.27 -16.62
N LEU A 20 47.79 0.79 -16.80
CA LEU A 20 47.57 1.78 -15.75
C LEU A 20 46.86 1.18 -14.52
N ARG A 21 45.94 0.23 -14.71
CA ARG A 21 45.24 -0.46 -13.61
C ARG A 21 46.16 -1.38 -12.79
N ARG A 22 47.22 -1.92 -13.38
CA ARG A 22 48.23 -2.74 -12.67
C ARG A 22 49.21 -1.92 -11.83
N HIS A 23 49.26 -0.60 -12.06
CA HIS A 23 50.18 0.31 -11.40
C HIS A 23 49.42 1.46 -10.72
N PRO A 24 48.82 1.23 -9.54
CA PRO A 24 47.98 2.22 -8.85
C PRO A 24 48.72 3.52 -8.46
N ASP A 25 50.04 3.46 -8.27
CA ASP A 25 50.90 4.64 -8.05
C ASP A 25 51.12 5.49 -9.32
N GLY A 26 50.66 5.00 -10.46
CA GLY A 26 50.71 5.65 -11.77
C GLY A 26 52.06 5.52 -12.48
N LEU A 27 52.01 5.68 -13.81
CA LEU A 27 53.16 5.60 -14.72
C LEU A 27 53.35 6.91 -15.48
N THR A 28 54.59 7.28 -15.78
CA THR A 28 54.92 8.43 -16.62
C THR A 28 54.63 8.16 -18.09
N SER A 29 54.51 9.22 -18.90
CA SER A 29 54.32 9.05 -20.36
C SER A 29 55.43 8.25 -21.04
N ASN A 30 56.65 8.26 -20.49
CA ASN A 30 57.79 7.54 -21.07
C ASN A 30 57.74 6.04 -20.73
N GLU A 31 57.38 5.69 -19.49
CA GLU A 31 57.20 4.29 -19.07
C GLU A 31 56.05 3.62 -19.84
N LEU A 32 54.96 4.36 -20.09
CA LEU A 32 53.84 3.88 -20.90
C LEU A 32 54.21 3.72 -22.39
N ALA A 33 55.03 4.64 -22.90
CA ALA A 33 55.51 4.63 -24.28
C ALA A 33 56.42 3.42 -24.54
N GLU A 34 57.33 3.13 -23.60
CA GLU A 34 58.22 1.97 -23.66
C GLU A 34 57.44 0.65 -23.56
N ALA A 35 56.51 0.54 -22.61
CA ALA A 35 55.72 -0.68 -22.39
C ALA A 35 54.77 -1.04 -23.55
N LEU A 36 54.32 -0.05 -24.31
CA LEU A 36 53.41 -0.24 -25.46
C LEU A 36 54.13 -0.07 -26.82
N ALA A 37 55.46 0.06 -26.82
CA ALA A 37 56.30 0.25 -28.01
C ALA A 37 55.82 1.40 -28.93
N VAL A 38 55.44 2.54 -28.34
CA VAL A 38 54.97 3.74 -29.06
C VAL A 38 55.66 5.00 -28.55
N ASP A 39 55.48 6.13 -29.22
CA ASP A 39 56.04 7.40 -28.77
C ASP A 39 55.17 8.08 -27.67
N ALA A 40 55.80 8.96 -26.88
CA ALA A 40 55.12 9.67 -25.79
C ALA A 40 54.01 10.64 -26.24
N THR A 41 53.98 11.05 -27.51
CA THR A 41 52.89 11.88 -28.08
C THR A 41 51.69 11.00 -28.40
N THR A 42 51.91 9.78 -28.92
CA THR A 42 50.88 8.76 -29.11
C THR A 42 50.24 8.35 -27.78
N ILE A 43 51.02 8.15 -26.72
CA ILE A 43 50.48 7.89 -25.37
C ILE A 43 49.58 9.03 -24.89
N ARG A 44 50.01 10.30 -25.04
CA ARG A 44 49.17 11.44 -24.61
C ARG A 44 47.84 11.50 -25.37
N ARG A 45 47.87 11.20 -26.67
CA ARG A 45 46.65 11.12 -27.51
C ARG A 45 45.75 9.95 -27.10
N ASP A 46 46.34 8.80 -26.80
CA ASP A 46 45.60 7.60 -26.40
C ASP A 46 45.03 7.73 -24.99
N LEU A 47 45.72 8.39 -24.06
CA LEU A 47 45.18 8.78 -22.74
C LEU A 47 43.97 9.72 -22.88
N ALA A 48 44.02 10.69 -23.81
CA ALA A 48 42.89 11.58 -24.08
C ALA A 48 41.70 10.82 -24.69
N ARG A 49 41.96 9.86 -25.58
CA ARG A 49 40.92 8.97 -26.14
C ARG A 49 40.32 8.06 -25.08
N LEU A 50 41.14 7.44 -24.24
CA LEU A 50 40.69 6.61 -23.13
C LEU A 50 39.81 7.43 -22.16
N SER A 51 40.19 8.68 -21.89
CA SER A 51 39.35 9.59 -21.09
C SER A 51 37.99 9.87 -21.75
N SER A 52 37.94 10.02 -23.07
CA SER A 52 36.67 10.23 -23.80
C SER A 52 35.73 9.01 -23.78
N THR A 53 36.24 7.82 -23.41
CA THR A 53 35.42 6.61 -23.22
C THR A 53 34.83 6.47 -21.80
N GLY A 54 35.03 7.48 -20.95
CA GLY A 54 34.49 7.50 -19.58
C GLY A 54 35.45 6.97 -18.51
N VAL A 55 36.70 6.63 -18.87
CA VAL A 55 37.75 6.25 -17.90
C VAL A 55 38.40 7.52 -17.32
N GLU A 56 38.28 7.74 -16.02
CA GLU A 56 38.93 8.90 -15.38
C GLU A 56 40.44 8.68 -15.27
N ILE A 57 41.21 9.47 -16.02
CA ILE A 57 42.68 9.49 -15.94
C ILE A 57 43.12 10.64 -15.03
N GLY A 58 43.54 10.28 -13.83
CA GLY A 58 44.18 11.20 -12.88
C GLY A 58 45.65 11.42 -13.22
N LYS A 59 46.17 12.58 -12.82
CA LYS A 59 47.58 12.93 -12.98
C LYS A 59 48.16 13.44 -11.66
N ARG A 60 49.12 12.70 -11.09
CA ARG A 60 49.89 13.09 -9.91
C ARG A 60 51.32 13.44 -10.36
N GLY A 61 51.61 14.74 -10.43
CA GLY A 61 52.89 15.23 -10.97
C GLY A 61 53.10 14.82 -12.43
N ARG A 62 54.11 13.97 -12.68
CA ARG A 62 54.42 13.43 -14.03
C ARG A 62 53.81 12.05 -14.32
N ARG A 63 53.11 11.45 -13.35
CA ARG A 63 52.53 10.11 -13.44
C ARG A 63 51.03 10.17 -13.70
N TYR A 64 50.57 9.31 -14.60
CA TYR A 64 49.16 9.09 -14.94
C TYR A 64 48.68 7.83 -14.21
N HIS A 65 47.47 7.88 -13.66
CA HIS A 65 46.83 6.76 -13.00
C HIS A 65 45.33 6.77 -13.35
N VAL A 66 44.67 5.62 -13.21
CA VAL A 66 43.20 5.58 -13.27
C VAL A 66 42.66 6.02 -11.89
N GLY A 67 41.63 6.86 -11.86
CA GLY A 67 40.97 7.29 -10.64
C GLY A 67 40.36 6.11 -9.87
N PHE A 68 40.43 6.13 -8.54
CA PHE A 68 39.88 5.06 -7.68
C PHE A 68 38.33 5.08 -7.62
N HIS A 69 37.70 6.10 -8.21
CA HIS A 69 36.25 6.21 -8.27
C HIS A 69 35.72 5.88 -9.67
N HIS A 70 35.11 4.69 -9.72
CA HIS A 70 34.24 4.16 -10.77
C HIS A 70 34.85 3.30 -11.89
N ALA A 71 34.17 2.17 -12.09
CA ALA A 71 34.38 1.08 -13.05
C ALA A 71 35.55 0.13 -12.71
N THR A 72 35.30 -0.72 -11.72
CA THR A 72 35.80 -2.10 -11.72
C THR A 72 35.20 -2.84 -12.93
N ARG A 73 36.02 -3.72 -13.54
CA ARG A 73 35.71 -4.79 -14.51
C ARG A 73 34.26 -4.88 -15.01
N SER A 74 34.06 -4.98 -16.33
CA SER A 74 32.80 -5.45 -16.91
C SER A 74 32.42 -6.80 -16.27
N LEU A 75 31.47 -6.75 -15.34
CA LEU A 75 30.87 -7.93 -14.73
C LEU A 75 29.84 -8.44 -15.72
N ARG A 76 30.05 -9.65 -16.22
CA ARG A 76 29.02 -10.36 -16.97
C ARG A 76 28.09 -11.01 -15.94
N LEU A 77 26.88 -10.49 -15.85
CA LEU A 77 25.85 -11.00 -14.95
C LEU A 77 24.78 -11.69 -15.78
N THR A 78 24.32 -12.84 -15.30
CA THR A 78 23.13 -13.52 -15.81
C THR A 78 21.86 -12.84 -15.27
N PRO A 79 20.70 -13.00 -15.91
CA PRO A 79 19.44 -12.43 -15.41
C PRO A 79 19.11 -12.84 -13.96
N ASP A 80 19.42 -14.09 -13.57
CA ASP A 80 19.19 -14.58 -12.20
C ASP A 80 20.11 -13.91 -11.17
N GLU A 81 21.37 -13.63 -11.55
CA GLU A 81 22.30 -12.87 -10.70
C GLU A 81 21.86 -11.41 -10.54
N VAL A 82 21.32 -10.81 -11.61
CA VAL A 82 20.73 -9.45 -11.53
C VAL A 82 19.49 -9.45 -10.64
N LEU A 83 18.65 -10.48 -10.70
CA LEU A 83 17.53 -10.66 -9.78
C LEU A 83 17.97 -10.82 -8.34
N ALA A 84 18.97 -11.64 -8.08
CA ALA A 84 19.53 -11.80 -6.74
C ALA A 84 20.03 -10.45 -6.18
N LEU A 85 20.77 -9.67 -6.99
CA LEU A 85 21.24 -8.35 -6.61
C LEU A 85 20.11 -7.35 -6.39
N TYR A 86 19.09 -7.35 -7.27
CA TYR A 86 17.90 -6.52 -7.11
C TYR A 86 17.14 -6.84 -5.80
N LEU A 87 16.91 -8.12 -5.51
CA LEU A 87 16.25 -8.56 -4.28
C LEU A 87 17.07 -8.19 -3.05
N ALA A 88 18.40 -8.32 -3.12
CA ALA A 88 19.30 -7.85 -2.08
C ALA A 88 19.18 -6.33 -1.88
N CYS A 89 19.19 -5.54 -2.96
CA CYS A 89 18.98 -4.08 -2.89
C CYS A 89 17.64 -3.70 -2.25
N ARG A 90 16.57 -4.47 -2.50
CA ARG A 90 15.25 -4.28 -1.88
C ARG A 90 15.25 -4.56 -0.38
N LEU A 91 16.02 -5.56 0.07
CA LEU A 91 16.07 -6.00 1.46
C LEU A 91 17.07 -5.21 2.31
N LEU A 92 18.16 -4.71 1.71
CA LEU A 92 19.35 -4.26 2.44
C LEU A 92 19.50 -2.75 2.57
N SER A 93 18.85 -1.93 1.72
CA SER A 93 19.13 -0.49 1.76
C SER A 93 18.01 0.39 1.21
N ARG A 94 17.77 1.49 1.93
CA ARG A 94 17.02 2.67 1.43
C ARG A 94 17.82 3.51 0.42
N HIS A 95 19.09 3.18 0.25
CA HIS A 95 20.05 3.93 -0.57
C HIS A 95 20.59 3.09 -1.75
N ALA A 96 19.87 2.03 -2.13
CA ALA A 96 20.26 1.17 -3.24
C ALA A 96 19.82 1.71 -4.61
N GLU A 97 19.14 2.86 -4.68
CA GLU A 97 18.64 3.47 -5.92
C GLU A 97 19.70 3.53 -7.03
N ARG A 98 20.90 4.06 -6.73
CA ARG A 98 22.00 4.15 -7.69
C ARG A 98 22.49 2.78 -8.19
N VAL A 99 22.38 1.75 -7.34
CA VAL A 99 22.76 0.37 -7.70
C VAL A 99 21.65 -0.26 -8.54
N MET A 100 20.38 -0.09 -8.14
CA MET A 100 19.22 -0.58 -8.90
C MET A 100 19.18 0.03 -10.30
N GLN A 101 19.45 1.32 -10.46
CA GLN A 101 19.52 1.94 -11.78
C GLN A 101 20.61 1.30 -12.66
N LYS A 102 21.81 1.09 -12.10
CA LYS A 102 22.90 0.40 -12.82
C LYS A 102 22.55 -1.04 -13.19
N LEU A 103 21.81 -1.74 -12.33
CA LEU A 103 21.33 -3.10 -12.62
C LEU A 103 20.30 -3.10 -13.74
N ALA A 104 19.38 -2.14 -13.76
CA ALA A 104 18.43 -1.99 -14.86
C ALA A 104 19.14 -1.71 -16.18
N ASP A 105 20.05 -0.72 -16.20
CA ASP A 105 20.84 -0.38 -17.39
C ASP A 105 21.63 -1.59 -17.91
N ALA A 106 22.15 -2.43 -17.01
CA ALA A 106 22.93 -3.62 -17.37
C ALA A 106 22.11 -4.73 -18.05
N VAL A 107 20.79 -4.77 -17.87
CA VAL A 107 19.89 -5.77 -18.50
C VAL A 107 18.91 -5.18 -19.49
N HIS A 108 19.03 -3.88 -19.78
CA HIS A 108 18.08 -3.15 -20.62
C HIS A 108 17.87 -3.81 -21.99
N ASP A 109 18.97 -4.14 -22.67
CA ASP A 109 18.95 -4.71 -24.02
C ASP A 109 18.52 -6.19 -24.03
N ASP A 110 18.98 -6.97 -23.05
CA ASP A 110 18.75 -8.43 -23.01
C ASP A 110 17.40 -8.80 -22.38
N SER A 111 16.84 -7.96 -21.50
CA SER A 111 15.64 -8.26 -20.71
C SER A 111 14.85 -6.99 -20.34
N PRO A 112 14.21 -6.31 -21.32
CA PRO A 112 13.57 -5.00 -21.12
C PRO A 112 12.40 -5.01 -20.12
N ARG A 113 11.66 -6.12 -20.00
CA ARG A 113 10.61 -6.25 -18.97
C ARG A 113 11.19 -6.19 -17.56
N PHE A 114 12.37 -6.76 -17.38
CA PHE A 114 13.05 -6.82 -16.09
C PHE A 114 13.72 -5.47 -15.77
N SER A 115 14.34 -4.83 -16.77
CA SER A 115 14.85 -3.46 -16.69
C SER A 115 13.78 -2.48 -16.22
N ASN A 116 12.63 -2.44 -16.91
CA ASN A 116 11.55 -1.49 -16.59
C ASN A 116 11.03 -1.66 -15.16
N TYR A 117 10.93 -2.90 -14.66
CA TYR A 117 10.50 -3.17 -13.30
C TYR A 117 11.52 -2.70 -12.25
N ILE A 118 12.81 -2.91 -12.51
CA ILE A 118 13.89 -2.43 -11.63
C ILE A 118 13.95 -0.90 -11.63
N GLU A 119 13.75 -0.25 -12.79
CA GLU A 119 13.68 1.21 -12.91
C GLU A 119 12.53 1.80 -12.08
N GLU A 120 11.31 1.24 -12.18
CA GLU A 120 10.19 1.68 -11.35
C GLU A 120 10.48 1.53 -9.85
N ALA A 121 11.10 0.42 -9.46
CA ALA A 121 11.48 0.19 -8.07
C ALA A 121 12.56 1.18 -7.59
N ALA A 122 13.51 1.56 -8.45
CA ALA A 122 14.52 2.57 -8.17
C ALA A 122 13.88 3.96 -7.99
N LEU A 123 12.93 4.33 -8.86
CA LEU A 123 12.17 5.59 -8.75
C LEU A 123 11.41 5.69 -7.43
N LEU A 124 10.80 4.59 -6.97
CA LEU A 124 10.15 4.56 -5.66
C LEU A 124 11.17 4.82 -4.53
N GLN A 125 12.35 4.20 -4.57
CA GLN A 125 13.40 4.46 -3.56
C GLN A 125 13.90 5.90 -3.59
N ARG A 126 14.01 6.52 -4.77
CA ARG A 126 14.40 7.93 -4.92
C ARG A 126 13.47 8.90 -4.20
N SER A 127 12.19 8.53 -4.05
CA SER A 127 11.19 9.35 -3.35
C SER A 127 11.30 9.30 -1.82
N LEU A 128 12.12 8.38 -1.27
CA LEU A 128 12.34 8.26 0.16
C LEU A 128 13.39 9.28 0.64
N PRO A 129 13.31 9.78 1.88
CA PRO A 129 14.33 10.66 2.43
C PRO A 129 15.70 9.97 2.43
N LEU A 130 16.67 10.60 1.79
CA LEU A 130 18.08 10.18 1.82
C LEU A 130 18.73 10.70 3.11
N ASP A 131 19.41 9.83 3.84
CA ASP A 131 20.24 10.21 4.98
C ASP A 131 21.69 10.37 4.50
N GLU A 132 22.04 11.60 4.09
CA GLU A 132 23.37 11.93 3.57
C GLU A 132 24.48 11.63 4.59
N GLY A 133 24.21 11.82 5.89
CA GLY A 133 25.16 11.51 6.96
C GLY A 133 25.42 10.01 7.07
N TYR A 134 24.37 9.20 6.99
CA TYR A 134 24.50 7.74 6.93
C TYR A 134 25.30 7.28 5.71
N LEU A 135 25.05 7.86 4.53
CA LEU A 135 25.77 7.52 3.31
C LEU A 135 27.25 7.85 3.41
N ALA A 136 27.60 9.04 3.89
CA ALA A 136 29.00 9.41 4.10
C ALA A 136 29.71 8.45 5.06
N VAL A 137 29.06 8.06 6.17
CA VAL A 137 29.61 7.07 7.10
C VAL A 137 29.82 5.72 6.43
N LEU A 138 28.84 5.24 5.65
CA LEU A 138 28.93 3.96 4.94
C LEU A 138 30.06 3.98 3.91
N GLU A 139 30.20 5.06 3.14
CA GLU A 139 31.26 5.25 2.16
C GLU A 139 32.65 5.26 2.84
N THR A 140 32.82 6.04 3.91
CA THR A 140 34.06 6.09 4.70
C THR A 140 34.43 4.71 5.26
N LEU A 141 33.48 3.99 5.86
CA LEU A 141 33.73 2.66 6.42
C LEU A 141 34.05 1.62 5.34
N THR A 142 33.38 1.70 4.19
CA THR A 142 33.66 0.81 3.05
C THR A 142 35.07 1.05 2.53
N GLN A 143 35.47 2.32 2.41
CA GLN A 143 36.82 2.69 2.02
C GLN A 143 37.85 2.21 3.06
N ALA A 144 37.62 2.50 4.34
CA ALA A 144 38.49 2.07 5.44
C ALA A 144 38.72 0.56 5.47
N TRP A 145 37.65 -0.23 5.29
CA TRP A 145 37.76 -1.69 5.22
C TRP A 145 38.55 -2.15 3.99
N SER A 146 38.24 -1.62 2.80
CA SER A 146 38.91 -2.02 1.55
C SER A 146 40.39 -1.64 1.48
N GLU A 147 40.78 -0.53 2.11
CA GLU A 147 42.16 -0.03 2.15
C GLU A 147 42.93 -0.51 3.40
N GLY A 148 42.27 -1.16 4.37
CA GLY A 148 42.88 -1.58 5.64
C GLY A 148 43.29 -0.38 6.51
N ARG A 149 42.47 0.68 6.57
CA ARG A 149 42.77 1.94 7.27
C ARG A 149 41.93 2.15 8.52
N VAL A 150 42.56 2.62 9.58
CA VAL A 150 41.88 2.95 10.85
C VAL A 150 40.94 4.13 10.62
N VAL A 151 39.75 4.07 11.23
CA VAL A 151 38.75 5.14 11.19
C VAL A 151 38.53 5.71 12.59
N HIS A 152 38.49 7.04 12.69
CA HIS A 152 38.08 7.72 13.90
C HIS A 152 36.56 7.86 13.92
N LEU A 153 35.90 7.28 14.94
CA LEU A 153 34.45 7.24 15.06
C LEU A 153 33.97 8.11 16.21
N ARG A 154 32.97 8.95 15.94
CA ARG A 154 32.13 9.55 16.97
C ARG A 154 30.82 8.79 17.08
N TYR A 155 30.65 8.02 18.14
CA TYR A 155 29.54 7.07 18.31
C TYR A 155 28.61 7.44 19.45
N ARG A 156 27.30 7.39 19.20
CA ARG A 156 26.25 7.53 20.22
C ARG A 156 25.68 6.17 20.60
N ASP A 157 25.82 5.77 21.86
CA ASP A 157 25.28 4.49 22.32
C ASP A 157 23.76 4.50 22.57
N ARG A 158 23.22 3.38 23.08
CA ARG A 158 21.78 3.22 23.37
C ARG A 158 21.28 4.15 24.47
N THR A 159 22.15 4.55 25.39
CA THR A 159 21.84 5.46 26.50
C THR A 159 21.98 6.93 26.11
N GLY A 160 22.48 7.21 24.91
CA GLY A 160 22.69 8.55 24.40
C GLY A 160 24.07 9.12 24.68
N SER A 161 24.94 8.37 25.36
CA SER A 161 26.32 8.80 25.62
C SER A 161 27.12 8.81 24.33
N ILE A 162 27.85 9.90 24.11
CA ILE A 162 28.71 10.10 22.95
C ILE A 162 30.14 9.80 23.35
N THR A 163 30.83 9.06 22.50
CA THR A 163 32.22 8.62 22.72
C THR A 163 32.96 8.67 21.41
N GLU A 164 34.25 8.93 21.49
CA GLU A 164 35.16 8.95 20.35
C GLU A 164 36.18 7.81 20.50
N ARG A 165 36.53 7.18 19.38
CA ARG A 165 37.40 5.99 19.37
C ARG A 165 38.03 5.79 18.00
N ASN A 166 39.23 5.21 17.99
CA ASN A 166 39.80 4.62 16.78
C ASN A 166 39.27 3.20 16.62
N PHE A 167 38.90 2.86 15.40
CA PHE A 167 38.25 1.59 15.08
C PHE A 167 38.84 1.00 13.81
N HIS A 168 39.04 -0.32 13.83
CA HIS A 168 39.61 -1.08 12.71
C HIS A 168 38.49 -1.90 12.07
N PRO A 169 37.83 -1.43 10.99
CA PRO A 169 36.67 -2.10 10.42
C PRO A 169 37.07 -3.37 9.67
N PHE A 170 36.66 -4.53 10.18
CA PHE A 170 36.97 -5.84 9.60
C PHE A 170 35.90 -6.32 8.61
N CYS A 171 34.64 -5.94 8.83
CA CYS A 171 33.55 -6.15 7.87
C CYS A 171 32.34 -5.23 8.15
N ILE A 172 31.42 -5.19 7.18
CA ILE A 172 30.12 -4.50 7.28
C ILE A 172 29.01 -5.50 6.93
N GLU A 173 28.04 -5.63 7.82
CA GLU A 173 27.06 -6.71 7.78
C GLU A 173 25.64 -6.17 7.95
N PRO A 174 24.70 -6.58 7.09
CA PRO A 174 23.33 -6.13 7.19
C PRO A 174 22.55 -6.95 8.23
N TYR A 175 21.54 -6.30 8.81
CA TYR A 175 20.59 -6.93 9.70
C TYR A 175 19.15 -6.65 9.28
N GLY A 176 18.55 -7.63 8.61
CA GLY A 176 17.23 -7.51 7.99
C GLY A 176 16.10 -7.18 8.97
N ALA A 177 16.14 -7.71 10.21
CA ALA A 177 15.07 -7.50 11.19
C ALA A 177 14.86 -6.03 11.58
N THR A 178 15.91 -5.21 11.51
CA THR A 178 15.82 -3.77 11.77
C THR A 178 16.17 -2.92 10.55
N ASN A 179 16.30 -3.55 9.37
CA ASN A 179 16.74 -2.93 8.12
C ASN A 179 17.92 -1.97 8.33
N SER A 180 18.98 -2.46 8.98
CA SER A 180 20.12 -1.65 9.43
C SER A 180 21.44 -2.35 9.12
N CYS A 181 22.50 -1.58 8.91
CA CYS A 181 23.87 -2.12 8.75
C CYS A 181 24.69 -1.92 10.02
N TYR A 182 25.64 -2.83 10.24
CA TYR A 182 26.56 -2.83 11.37
C TYR A 182 27.98 -3.02 10.86
N THR A 183 28.95 -2.38 11.50
CA THR A 183 30.37 -2.63 11.26
C THR A 183 30.97 -3.40 12.44
N ILE A 184 31.81 -4.38 12.12
CA ILE A 184 32.48 -5.24 13.09
C ILE A 184 33.97 -5.03 12.95
N GLY A 185 34.67 -4.93 14.07
CA GLY A 185 36.07 -4.60 14.06
C GLY A 185 36.67 -4.47 15.44
N PHE A 186 37.97 -4.17 15.49
CA PHE A 186 38.68 -3.93 16.73
C PHE A 186 38.46 -2.50 17.21
N ASP A 187 37.98 -2.35 18.44
CA ASP A 187 37.79 -1.05 19.11
C ASP A 187 38.96 -0.80 20.06
N GLU A 188 39.81 0.19 19.74
CA GLU A 188 40.97 0.54 20.55
C GLU A 188 40.58 1.03 21.95
N LEU A 189 39.45 1.73 22.07
CA LEU A 189 38.99 2.26 23.36
C LEU A 189 38.66 1.13 24.35
N ARG A 190 38.23 -0.03 23.84
CA ARG A 190 37.80 -1.18 24.65
C ARG A 190 38.74 -2.37 24.55
N HIS A 191 39.78 -2.27 23.73
CA HIS A 191 40.74 -3.34 23.42
C HIS A 191 40.06 -4.67 23.09
N ALA A 192 39.01 -4.64 22.27
CA ALA A 192 38.23 -5.82 21.96
C ALA A 192 37.46 -5.68 20.64
N ILE A 193 37.05 -6.81 20.06
CA ILE A 193 36.12 -6.80 18.93
C ILE A 193 34.76 -6.25 19.38
N ARG A 194 34.25 -5.29 18.62
CA ARG A 194 32.97 -4.62 18.87
C ARG A 194 32.17 -4.45 17.59
N ILE A 195 30.88 -4.26 17.79
CA ILE A 195 29.87 -4.19 16.75
C ILE A 195 29.17 -2.84 16.91
N PHE A 196 29.24 -2.00 15.87
CA PHE A 196 28.64 -0.68 15.87
C PHE A 196 27.56 -0.57 14.80
N LYS A 197 26.35 -0.19 15.24
CA LYS A 197 25.25 0.16 14.34
C LYS A 197 25.59 1.43 13.55
N LEU A 198 25.53 1.39 12.22
CA LEU A 198 25.90 2.54 11.38
C LEU A 198 25.05 3.77 11.68
N ASN A 199 23.73 3.61 11.90
CA ASN A 199 22.82 4.73 12.23
C ASN A 199 23.15 5.46 13.54
N ARG A 200 24.07 4.94 14.36
CA ARG A 200 24.51 5.55 15.63
C ARG A 200 25.89 6.19 15.52
N ILE A 201 26.56 6.05 14.39
CA ILE A 201 27.81 6.74 14.09
C ILE A 201 27.44 8.15 13.63
N LEU A 202 27.87 9.16 14.39
CA LEU A 202 27.59 10.57 14.13
C LEU A 202 28.58 11.19 13.15
N ALA A 203 29.80 10.62 13.07
CA ALA A 203 30.86 10.99 12.14
C ALA A 203 31.86 9.83 12.07
N ALA A 204 32.46 9.66 10.89
CA ALA A 204 33.53 8.71 10.63
C ALA A 204 34.58 9.38 9.76
N ASP A 205 35.82 9.45 10.23
CA ASP A 205 36.93 10.11 9.55
C ASP A 205 38.07 9.12 9.31
N LEU A 206 38.49 8.98 8.05
CA LEU A 206 39.63 8.14 7.67
C LEU A 206 40.94 8.69 8.24
N THR A 207 41.73 7.83 8.86
CA THR A 207 43.08 8.18 9.32
C THR A 207 44.15 7.68 8.35
N ASN A 208 45.42 8.06 8.56
CA ASN A 208 46.54 7.53 7.78
C ASN A 208 47.12 6.23 8.35
N GLU A 209 46.60 5.76 9.49
CA GLU A 209 47.03 4.52 10.13
C GLU A 209 46.40 3.32 9.43
N HIS A 210 47.15 2.22 9.34
CA HIS A 210 46.71 0.98 8.70
C HIS A 210 46.66 -0.15 9.72
N PHE A 211 45.82 -1.14 9.47
CA PHE A 211 45.68 -2.33 10.29
C PHE A 211 45.60 -3.59 9.42
N ASP A 212 45.96 -4.72 10.02
CA ASP A 212 45.73 -6.04 9.44
C ASP A 212 44.58 -6.74 10.20
N ILE A 213 43.78 -7.53 9.48
CA ILE A 213 42.76 -8.37 10.10
C ILE A 213 43.45 -9.62 10.67
N PRO A 214 43.28 -9.94 11.98
CA PRO A 214 43.85 -11.15 12.56
C PRO A 214 43.45 -12.41 11.79
N SER A 215 44.39 -13.32 11.54
CA SER A 215 44.15 -14.52 10.71
C SER A 215 43.14 -15.50 11.32
N ASP A 216 42.92 -15.43 12.63
CA ASP A 216 41.95 -16.22 13.38
C ASP A 216 40.55 -15.56 13.44
N PHE A 217 40.41 -14.33 12.95
CA PHE A 217 39.12 -13.66 12.84
C PHE A 217 38.31 -14.27 11.69
N SER A 218 37.10 -14.76 12.00
CA SER A 218 36.15 -15.28 11.02
C SER A 218 34.76 -14.69 11.27
N PRO A 219 34.25 -13.82 10.37
CA PRO A 219 32.88 -13.33 10.44
C PRO A 219 31.87 -14.49 10.51
N ASN A 220 32.08 -15.53 9.70
CA ASN A 220 31.19 -16.70 9.66
C ASN A 220 31.09 -17.41 11.02
N ARG A 221 32.19 -17.47 11.80
CA ARG A 221 32.15 -18.03 13.15
C ARG A 221 31.30 -17.17 14.09
N LEU A 222 31.47 -15.85 14.04
CA LEU A 222 30.68 -14.91 14.84
C LEU A 222 29.18 -15.01 14.53
N PHE A 223 28.82 -15.14 13.25
CA PHE A 223 27.41 -15.19 12.82
C PHE A 223 26.77 -16.57 12.89
N SER A 224 27.53 -17.66 12.84
CA SER A 224 26.97 -19.02 12.92
C SER A 224 26.30 -19.33 14.27
N GLU A 225 26.61 -18.52 15.29
CA GLU A 225 26.09 -18.65 16.66
C GLU A 225 25.27 -17.43 17.10
N ALA A 226 25.20 -16.37 16.28
CA ALA A 226 24.42 -15.18 16.58
C ALA A 226 23.02 -15.30 15.97
N TRP A 227 21.99 -14.87 16.71
CA TRP A 227 20.65 -14.76 16.15
C TRP A 227 20.54 -13.65 15.09
N GLY A 228 21.33 -12.59 15.26
CA GLY A 228 21.41 -11.46 14.36
C GLY A 228 22.85 -10.99 14.25
N VAL A 229 23.07 -9.72 14.56
CA VAL A 229 24.40 -9.10 14.51
C VAL A 229 24.99 -8.89 15.90
N VAL A 230 24.22 -9.06 16.98
CA VAL A 230 24.76 -8.97 18.33
C VAL A 230 25.39 -10.31 18.70
N TRP A 231 26.67 -10.27 19.05
CA TRP A 231 27.43 -11.42 19.50
C TRP A 231 28.19 -11.11 20.79
N HIS A 232 28.28 -12.12 21.65
CA HIS A 232 29.12 -12.12 22.84
C HIS A 232 29.95 -13.40 22.89
N ASP A 233 31.12 -13.32 23.50
CA ASP A 233 32.00 -14.47 23.72
C ASP A 233 31.46 -15.35 24.86
N ARG A 234 30.37 -16.06 24.55
CA ARG A 234 29.67 -16.98 25.46
C ARG A 234 29.25 -18.23 24.69
N PRO A 235 29.27 -19.42 25.32
CA PRO A 235 28.79 -20.63 24.67
C PRO A 235 27.34 -20.49 24.18
N PRO A 236 27.00 -21.01 22.99
CA PRO A 236 25.61 -21.05 22.52
C PRO A 236 24.70 -21.77 23.51
N GLN A 237 23.55 -21.18 23.78
CA GLN A 237 22.48 -21.77 24.58
C GLN A 237 21.33 -22.23 23.68
N MET A 238 20.66 -23.30 24.10
CA MET A 238 19.50 -23.81 23.38
C MET A 238 18.29 -22.91 23.63
N VAL A 239 17.70 -22.41 22.55
CA VAL A 239 16.38 -21.78 22.56
C VAL A 239 15.38 -22.75 21.95
N ASP A 240 14.30 -23.02 22.66
CA ASP A 240 13.29 -24.01 22.29
C ASP A 240 11.93 -23.34 22.31
N LEU A 241 11.29 -23.29 21.14
CA LEU A 241 10.03 -22.58 20.93
C LEU A 241 8.98 -23.55 20.40
N ARG A 242 7.76 -23.44 20.92
CA ARG A 242 6.59 -24.14 20.39
C ARG A 242 5.69 -23.15 19.66
N PHE A 243 5.35 -23.46 18.41
CA PHE A 243 4.46 -22.68 17.57
C PHE A 243 3.11 -23.37 17.43
N PHE A 244 2.03 -22.59 17.46
CA PHE A 244 0.65 -23.07 17.44
C PHE A 244 -0.09 -22.62 16.17
N GLY A 245 -1.19 -23.31 15.86
CA GLY A 245 -2.12 -22.94 14.80
C GLY A 245 -1.50 -22.88 13.41
N ASP A 246 -1.96 -21.94 12.58
CA ASP A 246 -1.47 -21.77 11.21
C ASP A 246 0.02 -21.37 11.16
N THR A 247 0.56 -20.76 12.23
CA THR A 247 1.96 -20.33 12.34
C THR A 247 2.94 -21.52 12.39
N ALA A 248 2.50 -22.67 12.88
CA ALA A 248 3.32 -23.89 12.91
C ALA A 248 3.79 -24.32 11.51
N ARG A 249 2.98 -24.07 10.47
CA ARG A 249 3.35 -24.35 9.06
C ARG A 249 4.29 -23.29 8.49
N ILE A 250 4.03 -22.02 8.78
CA ILE A 250 4.87 -20.90 8.33
C ILE A 250 6.32 -21.08 8.84
N VAL A 251 6.47 -21.59 10.06
CA VAL A 251 7.79 -21.89 10.65
C VAL A 251 8.54 -23.03 9.99
N GLN A 252 7.85 -23.97 9.34
CA GLN A 252 8.50 -25.05 8.61
C GLN A 252 9.05 -24.60 7.25
N GLU A 253 8.48 -23.53 6.67
CA GLU A 253 8.85 -23.03 5.34
C GLU A 253 10.05 -22.06 5.38
N ALA A 254 10.42 -21.58 6.56
CA ALA A 254 11.40 -20.52 6.73
C ALA A 254 12.72 -21.02 7.35
N PHE A 255 13.81 -20.37 6.95
CA PHE A 255 15.15 -20.61 7.46
C PHE A 255 15.69 -19.34 8.10
N TRP A 256 15.91 -19.37 9.42
CA TRP A 256 16.39 -18.23 10.20
C TRP A 256 17.81 -18.41 10.72
N HIS A 257 18.20 -19.64 11.07
CA HIS A 257 19.48 -19.87 11.70
C HIS A 257 20.08 -21.23 11.32
N PRO A 258 21.41 -21.34 11.10
CA PRO A 258 22.06 -22.59 10.71
C PRO A 258 21.82 -23.78 11.65
N SER A 259 21.71 -23.52 12.95
CA SER A 259 21.46 -24.57 13.95
C SER A 259 19.98 -24.92 14.14
N GLN A 260 19.07 -24.32 13.35
CA GLN A 260 17.64 -24.54 13.51
C GLN A 260 17.28 -26.01 13.28
N ARG A 261 16.40 -26.55 14.11
CA ARG A 261 15.76 -27.85 13.89
C ARG A 261 14.27 -27.70 14.09
N VAL A 262 13.50 -28.24 13.15
CA VAL A 262 12.04 -28.16 13.17
C VAL A 262 11.47 -29.56 13.34
N LEU A 263 10.58 -29.72 14.30
CA LEU A 263 9.88 -30.97 14.60
C LEU A 263 8.37 -30.70 14.59
N SER A 264 7.67 -31.32 13.65
CA SER A 264 6.21 -31.29 13.62
C SER A 264 5.65 -32.24 14.67
N GLU A 265 4.78 -31.75 15.55
CA GLU A 265 4.13 -32.57 16.58
C GLU A 265 2.79 -33.12 16.05
N GLN A 266 2.32 -34.24 16.61
CA GLN A 266 1.10 -34.93 16.15
C GLN A 266 -0.19 -34.12 16.39
N ASP A 267 -0.16 -33.16 17.30
CA ASP A 267 -1.27 -32.26 17.65
C ASP A 267 -1.41 -31.06 16.70
N GLY A 268 -0.58 -30.98 15.66
CA GLY A 268 -0.57 -29.89 14.69
C GLY A 268 0.27 -28.67 15.10
N THR A 269 0.96 -28.74 16.24
CA THR A 269 1.96 -27.74 16.63
C THR A 269 3.32 -28.03 16.00
N SER A 270 4.26 -27.10 16.11
CA SER A 270 5.64 -27.32 15.67
C SER A 270 6.64 -26.77 16.68
N ARG A 271 7.61 -27.61 17.02
CA ARG A 271 8.74 -27.23 17.86
C ARG A 271 9.90 -26.80 16.97
N ILE A 272 10.48 -25.66 17.26
CA ILE A 272 11.71 -25.20 16.62
C ILE A 272 12.76 -24.91 17.69
N THR A 273 13.95 -25.46 17.48
CA THR A 273 15.08 -25.27 18.40
C THR A 273 16.23 -24.58 17.70
N PHE A 274 16.92 -23.69 18.41
CA PHE A 274 18.10 -22.98 17.97
C PHE A 274 19.22 -23.13 19.00
N GLN A 275 20.46 -22.97 18.55
CA GLN A 275 21.64 -22.76 19.37
C GLN A 275 22.16 -21.35 19.10
N VAL A 276 22.03 -20.44 20.07
CA VAL A 276 22.39 -19.02 19.94
C VAL A 276 23.18 -18.54 21.15
N SER A 277 24.21 -17.72 20.98
CA SER A 277 25.01 -17.19 22.09
C SER A 277 24.26 -16.13 22.91
N GLU A 278 23.47 -15.29 22.24
CA GLU A 278 22.71 -14.20 22.85
C GLU A 278 21.27 -14.13 22.32
N PRO A 279 20.26 -14.56 23.10
CA PRO A 279 18.86 -14.56 22.67
C PRO A 279 18.17 -13.20 22.81
N LEU A 280 18.83 -12.13 23.29
CA LEU A 280 18.21 -10.81 23.45
C LEU A 280 17.53 -10.28 22.17
N GLU A 281 18.16 -10.48 21.00
CA GLU A 281 17.58 -10.08 19.72
C GLU A 281 16.38 -10.97 19.30
N MET A 282 16.31 -12.21 19.81
CA MET A 282 15.17 -13.09 19.62
C MET A 282 13.93 -12.56 20.31
N GLU A 283 14.05 -11.78 21.40
CA GLU A 283 12.87 -11.33 22.13
C GLU A 283 11.91 -10.52 21.26
N SER A 284 12.43 -9.59 20.44
CA SER A 284 11.62 -8.84 19.49
C SER A 284 10.99 -9.71 18.41
N TRP A 285 11.73 -10.72 17.94
CA TRP A 285 11.24 -11.65 16.92
C TRP A 285 10.14 -12.56 17.49
N ILE A 286 10.33 -13.11 18.68
CA ILE A 286 9.32 -13.91 19.40
C ILE A 286 8.05 -13.09 19.61
N ARG A 287 8.16 -11.82 20.05
CA ARG A 287 7.01 -10.93 20.24
C ARG A 287 6.21 -10.67 18.96
N GLN A 288 6.86 -10.67 17.80
CA GLN A 288 6.17 -10.47 16.51
C GLN A 288 5.10 -11.53 16.25
N TRP A 289 5.30 -12.75 16.76
CA TRP A 289 4.36 -13.86 16.64
C TRP A 289 3.23 -13.85 17.68
N GLY A 290 3.32 -12.97 18.68
CA GLY A 290 2.32 -12.81 19.73
C GLY A 290 2.03 -14.14 20.46
N ALA A 291 0.74 -14.43 20.65
CA ALA A 291 0.29 -15.66 21.33
C ALA A 291 0.48 -16.94 20.50
N SER A 292 1.01 -16.86 19.28
CA SER A 292 1.24 -18.03 18.41
C SER A 292 2.53 -18.78 18.72
N VAL A 293 3.35 -18.27 19.65
CA VAL A 293 4.61 -18.87 20.08
C VAL A 293 4.70 -18.93 21.59
N GLU A 294 5.22 -20.04 22.10
CA GLU A 294 5.59 -20.21 23.50
C GLU A 294 7.09 -20.49 23.60
N VAL A 295 7.78 -19.75 24.48
CA VAL A 295 9.18 -20.02 24.83
C VAL A 295 9.23 -21.15 25.85
N ILE A 296 9.71 -22.33 25.45
CA ILE A 296 9.89 -23.48 26.33
C ILE A 296 11.20 -23.36 27.12
N ALA A 297 12.28 -23.01 26.44
CA ALA A 297 13.60 -22.76 27.04
C ALA A 297 14.36 -21.67 26.27
N PRO A 298 15.29 -20.95 26.90
CA PRO A 298 15.67 -21.02 28.31
C PRO A 298 14.66 -20.30 29.24
N PRO A 299 14.59 -20.64 30.54
CA PRO A 299 13.66 -20.02 31.49
C PRO A 299 13.83 -18.51 31.61
N GLU A 300 15.05 -18.01 31.48
CA GLU A 300 15.38 -16.57 31.54
C GLU A 300 14.71 -15.82 30.38
N LEU A 301 14.78 -16.36 29.17
CA LEU A 301 14.13 -15.79 27.99
C LEU A 301 12.60 -15.83 28.14
N ARG A 302 12.05 -16.95 28.63
CA ARG A 302 10.63 -17.07 28.92
C ARG A 302 10.17 -16.00 29.93
N LYS A 303 10.95 -15.79 31.00
CA LYS A 303 10.68 -14.78 32.01
C LYS A 303 10.75 -13.36 31.44
N ALA A 304 11.76 -13.07 30.62
CA ALA A 304 11.91 -11.76 29.96
C ALA A 304 10.72 -11.44 29.05
N ILE A 305 10.29 -12.40 28.21
CA ILE A 305 9.09 -12.28 27.38
C ILE A 305 7.84 -12.08 28.25
N ALA A 306 7.66 -12.88 29.31
CA ALA A 306 6.50 -12.75 30.20
C ALA A 306 6.44 -11.37 30.88
N THR A 307 7.57 -10.86 31.39
CA THR A 307 7.66 -9.51 31.97
C THR A 307 7.34 -8.45 30.92
N ASN A 308 7.89 -8.56 29.71
CA ASN A 308 7.64 -7.59 28.66
C ASN A 308 6.16 -7.57 28.22
N ILE A 309 5.53 -8.75 28.08
CA ILE A 309 4.11 -8.86 27.75
C ILE A 309 3.22 -8.33 28.89
N HIS A 310 3.61 -8.53 30.16
CA HIS A 310 2.89 -7.94 31.29
C HIS A 310 2.94 -6.40 31.26
N GLN A 311 4.12 -5.82 31.04
CA GLN A 311 4.27 -4.37 30.90
C GLN A 311 3.49 -3.82 29.70
N LEU A 312 3.52 -4.56 28.58
CA LEU A 312 2.73 -4.23 27.40
C LEU A 312 1.23 -4.25 27.74
N ALA A 313 0.76 -5.29 28.44
CA ALA A 313 -0.63 -5.40 28.87
C ALA A 313 -1.02 -4.23 29.79
N GLU A 314 -0.20 -3.86 30.77
CA GLU A 314 -0.43 -2.71 31.66
C GLU A 314 -0.59 -1.40 30.88
N GLN A 315 0.24 -1.15 29.86
CA GLN A 315 0.12 0.04 29.00
C GLN A 315 -1.19 0.09 28.20
N TYR A 316 -1.79 -1.06 27.92
CA TYR A 316 -3.10 -1.16 27.27
C TYR A 316 -4.24 -1.40 28.26
N THR A 317 -3.94 -1.43 29.56
CA THR A 317 -4.91 -1.53 30.66
C THR A 317 -5.11 -0.13 31.25
N GLU A 318 -5.71 0.79 30.50
CA GLU A 318 -6.28 1.98 31.16
C GLU A 318 -7.57 1.60 31.88
N ASP A 319 -7.75 2.22 33.04
CA ASP A 319 -8.96 2.21 33.84
C ASP A 319 -10.20 2.19 32.94
N ILE A 320 -11.03 1.17 33.12
CA ILE A 320 -12.44 1.26 32.77
C ILE A 320 -12.97 2.43 33.62
N ILE A 321 -12.94 3.65 33.08
CA ILE A 321 -13.66 4.79 33.66
C ILE A 321 -15.12 4.35 33.64
N SER A 322 -15.58 3.87 34.79
CA SER A 322 -16.98 3.70 35.09
C SER A 322 -17.58 5.10 35.03
N ILE A 323 -18.10 5.48 33.86
CA ILE A 323 -19.07 6.57 33.77
C ILE A 323 -20.19 6.15 34.74
N PRO A 324 -20.52 6.95 35.78
CA PRO A 324 -21.56 6.57 36.70
C PRO A 324 -22.87 6.45 35.91
N TYR A 325 -23.31 5.21 35.71
CA TYR A 325 -24.69 4.94 35.34
C TYR A 325 -25.56 5.39 36.51
N GLN A 326 -26.12 6.59 36.43
CA GLN A 326 -27.28 6.93 37.26
C GLN A 326 -28.49 6.19 36.67
N PRO A 327 -29.09 5.25 37.39
CA PRO A 327 -30.31 4.60 36.92
C PRO A 327 -31.41 5.65 36.92
N THR A 328 -31.85 6.08 35.74
CA THR A 328 -33.18 6.67 35.61
C THR A 328 -34.18 5.57 35.96
N ARG A 329 -34.85 5.79 37.09
CA ARG A 329 -35.86 4.92 37.69
C ARG A 329 -36.89 4.45 36.66
N GLY A 330 -37.15 3.14 36.68
CA GLY A 330 -38.49 2.59 36.50
C GLY A 330 -38.70 1.72 35.26
N THR A 331 -38.45 0.41 35.37
CA THR A 331 -39.48 -0.64 35.23
C THR A 331 -38.89 -2.02 35.56
N PRO A 332 -39.71 -2.96 36.08
CA PRO A 332 -39.26 -4.02 36.99
C PRO A 332 -38.63 -5.22 36.27
N SER A 333 -37.60 -5.78 36.91
CA SER A 333 -37.06 -7.10 36.61
C SER A 333 -38.10 -8.18 36.93
N GLY A 334 -38.57 -8.86 35.88
CA GLY A 334 -39.42 -10.03 35.96
C GLY A 334 -39.27 -10.90 34.72
N GLU A 335 -38.75 -12.10 34.95
CA GLU A 335 -38.88 -13.33 34.15
C GLU A 335 -37.92 -13.60 32.98
N LYS A 336 -37.23 -14.73 33.19
CA LYS A 336 -36.51 -15.54 32.22
C LYS A 336 -37.44 -15.96 31.09
N GLY A 337 -36.92 -15.87 29.86
CA GLY A 337 -37.42 -16.62 28.71
C GLY A 337 -38.25 -15.79 27.76
N THR A 338 -37.62 -15.28 26.70
CA THR A 338 -38.34 -14.98 25.45
C THR A 338 -37.37 -15.02 24.29
N VAL A 339 -37.64 -15.98 23.39
CA VAL A 339 -37.36 -16.08 21.95
C VAL A 339 -36.39 -15.06 21.37
N MET A 340 -35.36 -15.53 20.64
CA MET A 340 -34.54 -14.71 19.76
C MET A 340 -35.43 -13.83 18.88
N ALA A 341 -35.49 -12.53 19.21
CA ALA A 341 -36.17 -11.52 18.39
C ALA A 341 -35.56 -11.53 16.98
N GLY A 342 -36.40 -11.54 15.95
CA GLY A 342 -35.97 -11.53 14.56
C GLY A 342 -35.20 -10.25 14.22
N TYR A 343 -34.43 -10.27 13.13
CA TYR A 343 -33.72 -9.09 12.65
C TYR A 343 -34.61 -7.83 12.46
N PRO A 344 -35.90 -7.92 12.05
CA PRO A 344 -36.78 -6.74 11.99
C PRO A 344 -36.99 -6.04 13.34
N GLU A 345 -37.26 -6.80 14.42
CA GLU A 345 -37.45 -6.26 15.78
C GLU A 345 -36.15 -5.67 16.35
N TYR A 346 -35.03 -6.25 15.93
CA TYR A 346 -33.72 -5.73 16.24
C TYR A 346 -33.45 -4.38 15.55
N TYR A 347 -33.79 -4.24 14.26
CA TYR A 347 -33.70 -2.95 13.56
C TYR A 347 -34.72 -1.93 14.07
N GLN A 348 -35.95 -2.35 14.41
CA GLN A 348 -36.97 -1.46 14.94
C GLN A 348 -36.54 -0.86 16.28
N ARG A 349 -35.95 -1.64 17.18
CA ARG A 349 -35.35 -1.12 18.42
C ARG A 349 -34.25 -0.10 18.17
N ALA A 350 -33.46 -0.27 17.13
CA ALA A 350 -32.44 0.71 16.75
C ALA A 350 -33.07 2.00 16.19
N ILE A 351 -34.17 1.91 15.43
CA ILE A 351 -34.90 3.07 14.92
C ILE A 351 -35.60 3.82 16.05
N ASP A 352 -36.26 3.11 16.95
CA ASP A 352 -37.00 3.71 18.06
C ASP A 352 -36.05 4.42 19.06
N ALA A 353 -34.79 3.97 19.14
CA ALA A 353 -33.77 4.59 19.98
C ALA A 353 -33.23 5.92 19.43
N TYR A 354 -33.53 6.29 18.18
CA TYR A 354 -32.92 7.45 17.51
C TYR A 354 -33.94 8.27 16.70
N GLU A 355 -33.93 9.59 16.90
CA GLU A 355 -34.88 10.50 16.23
C GLU A 355 -34.71 10.55 14.71
N HIS A 356 -33.49 10.28 14.20
CA HIS A 356 -33.13 10.30 12.79
C HIS A 356 -32.20 9.13 12.45
N GLY A 357 -32.58 8.33 11.45
CA GLY A 357 -31.71 7.33 10.80
C GLY A 357 -31.72 5.91 11.38
N ILE A 358 -31.08 4.98 10.67
CA ILE A 358 -30.68 3.66 11.20
C ILE A 358 -29.17 3.69 11.45
N LYS A 359 -28.75 3.23 12.63
CA LYS A 359 -27.36 2.92 12.96
C LYS A 359 -27.04 1.48 12.56
N LEU A 360 -25.93 1.27 11.84
CA LEU A 360 -25.55 -0.03 11.29
C LEU A 360 -25.13 -1.04 12.37
N VAL A 361 -25.31 -2.32 12.05
CA VAL A 361 -25.10 -3.43 12.97
C VAL A 361 -24.08 -4.40 12.40
N LEU A 362 -22.94 -4.48 13.08
CA LEU A 362 -21.82 -5.33 12.73
C LEU A 362 -22.17 -6.83 12.73
N GLY A 363 -21.68 -7.53 11.72
CA GLY A 363 -21.64 -8.99 11.61
C GLY A 363 -21.61 -9.42 10.13
N PRO A 364 -21.33 -10.71 9.84
CA PRO A 364 -21.24 -11.19 8.46
C PRO A 364 -22.53 -10.84 7.71
N THR A 365 -22.40 -10.43 6.45
CA THR A 365 -23.51 -10.23 5.51
C THR A 365 -24.14 -11.59 5.15
N GLY A 366 -24.70 -12.26 6.15
CA GLY A 366 -25.55 -13.41 5.99
C GLY A 366 -26.96 -12.96 5.58
N LEU A 367 -27.64 -13.81 4.81
CA LEU A 367 -28.95 -13.57 4.21
C LEU A 367 -29.96 -12.93 5.18
N GLY A 368 -29.91 -13.22 6.49
CA GLY A 368 -30.84 -12.73 7.52
C GLY A 368 -30.83 -11.21 7.81
N LYS A 369 -29.67 -10.54 7.75
CA LYS A 369 -29.58 -9.09 8.06
C LYS A 369 -30.07 -8.24 6.90
N SER A 370 -29.57 -8.55 5.71
CA SER A 370 -29.99 -7.88 4.47
C SER A 370 -31.42 -8.25 4.09
N SER A 371 -31.90 -9.45 4.46
CA SER A 371 -33.27 -9.88 4.14
C SER A 371 -34.35 -9.09 4.84
N SER A 372 -34.07 -8.55 6.02
CA SER A 372 -35.05 -7.84 6.83
C SER A 372 -35.10 -6.34 6.53
N ILE A 373 -34.18 -5.81 5.73
CA ILE A 373 -34.14 -4.39 5.36
C ILE A 373 -35.41 -3.96 4.62
N PRO A 374 -35.92 -4.72 3.62
CA PRO A 374 -37.19 -4.38 3.00
C PRO A 374 -38.31 -4.23 4.04
N ASP A 375 -38.45 -5.15 4.99
CA ASP A 375 -39.52 -5.09 6.01
C ASP A 375 -39.38 -3.85 6.89
N VAL A 376 -38.15 -3.52 7.30
CA VAL A 376 -37.83 -2.35 8.11
C VAL A 376 -38.13 -1.05 7.35
N VAL A 377 -37.75 -1.00 6.08
CA VAL A 377 -38.01 0.10 5.15
C VAL A 377 -39.51 0.33 4.99
N HIS A 378 -40.29 -0.74 4.76
CA HIS A 378 -41.75 -0.64 4.61
C HIS A 378 -42.43 -0.14 5.89
N THR A 379 -41.93 -0.54 7.05
CA THR A 379 -42.48 -0.16 8.35
C THR A 379 -42.13 1.28 8.75
N ASN A 380 -41.11 1.88 8.13
CA ASN A 380 -40.56 3.19 8.49
C ASN A 380 -40.43 4.12 7.26
N PRO A 381 -41.55 4.48 6.59
CA PRO A 381 -41.53 5.16 5.28
C PRO A 381 -40.96 6.59 5.31
N ASP A 382 -41.02 7.27 6.47
CA ASP A 382 -40.56 8.66 6.63
C ASP A 382 -39.10 8.77 7.14
N ARG A 383 -38.42 7.63 7.33
CA ARG A 383 -37.05 7.59 7.85
C ARG A 383 -36.06 7.46 6.69
N LYS A 384 -34.87 8.05 6.84
CA LYS A 384 -33.77 7.93 5.86
C LYS A 384 -32.75 6.91 6.35
N PHE A 385 -32.18 6.12 5.45
CA PHE A 385 -31.28 5.03 5.84
C PHE A 385 -29.94 5.10 5.13
N ILE A 386 -28.87 4.90 5.88
CA ILE A 386 -27.56 4.54 5.33
C ILE A 386 -27.38 3.05 5.55
N TYR A 387 -27.16 2.30 4.48
CA TYR A 387 -26.84 0.89 4.54
C TYR A 387 -25.51 0.60 3.85
N MET A 388 -24.48 0.32 4.64
CA MET A 388 -23.18 -0.03 4.08
C MET A 388 -23.17 -1.54 3.79
N ALA A 389 -23.18 -1.88 2.51
CA ALA A 389 -23.09 -3.25 2.03
C ALA A 389 -21.80 -3.39 1.24
N ASN A 390 -21.10 -4.50 1.38
CA ASN A 390 -19.98 -4.81 0.49
C ASN A 390 -20.51 -5.73 -0.62
N ARG A 391 -20.60 -5.20 -1.86
CA ARG A 391 -20.89 -5.87 -3.16
C ARG A 391 -22.18 -5.41 -3.87
N LYS A 392 -22.03 -5.17 -5.19
CA LYS A 392 -23.12 -4.92 -6.16
C LYS A 392 -24.24 -5.96 -6.14
N GLN A 393 -23.92 -7.24 -5.92
CA GLN A 393 -24.90 -8.33 -5.87
C GLN A 393 -25.96 -8.09 -4.79
N LEU A 394 -25.60 -7.49 -3.66
CA LEU A 394 -26.54 -7.18 -2.58
C LEU A 394 -27.54 -6.09 -2.99
N LEU A 395 -27.14 -5.17 -3.89
CA LEU A 395 -28.05 -4.13 -4.39
C LEU A 395 -29.11 -4.73 -5.29
N GLU A 396 -28.70 -5.67 -6.13
CA GLU A 396 -29.58 -6.40 -7.03
C GLU A 396 -30.51 -7.33 -6.25
N GLU A 397 -29.98 -8.07 -5.27
CA GLU A 397 -30.77 -8.92 -4.38
C GLU A 397 -31.75 -8.12 -3.50
N MET A 398 -31.38 -6.90 -3.08
CA MET A 398 -32.28 -6.04 -2.31
C MET A 398 -33.35 -5.40 -3.19
N ALA A 399 -32.97 -4.90 -4.37
CA ALA A 399 -33.91 -4.37 -5.35
C ALA A 399 -34.96 -5.41 -5.76
N ALA A 400 -34.55 -6.68 -5.94
CA ALA A 400 -35.43 -7.79 -6.31
C ALA A 400 -36.49 -8.13 -5.24
N ARG A 401 -36.36 -7.62 -4.01
CA ARG A 401 -37.32 -7.83 -2.92
C ARG A 401 -38.39 -6.75 -2.82
N PHE A 402 -38.24 -5.65 -3.55
CA PHE A 402 -39.29 -4.63 -3.69
C PHE A 402 -40.23 -4.98 -4.84
N LYS A 403 -41.44 -4.40 -4.85
CA LYS A 403 -42.38 -4.64 -5.97
C LYS A 403 -41.76 -4.10 -7.26
N PRO A 404 -41.98 -4.77 -8.42
CA PRO A 404 -41.51 -4.25 -9.70
C PRO A 404 -41.96 -2.80 -9.92
N GLY A 405 -41.01 -1.90 -10.19
CA GLY A 405 -41.28 -0.47 -10.39
C GLY A 405 -41.38 0.38 -9.12
N GLU A 406 -41.25 -0.20 -7.92
CA GLU A 406 -41.26 0.56 -6.65
C GLU A 406 -39.91 1.20 -6.31
N CYS A 407 -38.84 0.69 -6.92
CA CYS A 407 -37.46 0.97 -6.56
C CYS A 407 -36.61 1.26 -7.81
N VAL A 408 -35.69 2.24 -7.70
CA VAL A 408 -34.64 2.50 -8.71
C VAL A 408 -33.25 2.33 -8.11
N ILE A 409 -32.28 1.96 -8.95
CA ILE A 409 -30.87 1.82 -8.53
C ILE A 409 -30.01 2.85 -9.29
N LEU A 410 -29.31 3.70 -8.55
CA LEU A 410 -28.33 4.65 -9.04
C LEU A 410 -26.91 4.11 -8.88
N ARG A 411 -26.42 3.45 -9.94
CA ARG A 411 -25.06 2.90 -10.05
C ARG A 411 -24.05 3.95 -10.52
N ARG A 412 -22.77 3.59 -10.49
CA ARG A 412 -21.68 4.37 -11.10
C ARG A 412 -21.90 4.59 -12.60
N ASP A 413 -21.39 5.70 -13.11
CA ASP A 413 -21.55 6.11 -14.51
C ASP A 413 -21.10 5.02 -15.49
N LEU A 414 -19.90 4.45 -15.27
CA LEU A 414 -19.37 3.36 -16.08
C LEU A 414 -20.30 2.14 -16.12
N GLU A 415 -20.86 1.75 -14.98
CA GLU A 415 -21.74 0.58 -14.91
C GLU A 415 -23.06 0.81 -15.63
N VAL A 416 -23.66 1.99 -15.46
CA VAL A 416 -24.90 2.36 -16.14
C VAL A 416 -24.70 2.33 -17.65
N VAL A 417 -23.65 2.98 -18.15
CA VAL A 417 -23.38 3.05 -19.60
C VAL A 417 -23.04 1.66 -20.15
N ARG A 418 -22.19 0.90 -19.46
CA ARG A 418 -21.84 -0.46 -19.87
C ARG A 418 -23.07 -1.36 -19.94
N ASP A 419 -23.90 -1.36 -18.90
CA ASP A 419 -25.08 -2.24 -18.84
C ASP A 419 -26.09 -1.88 -19.97
N VAL A 420 -26.27 -0.59 -20.29
CA VAL A 420 -27.08 -0.14 -21.44
C VAL A 420 -26.46 -0.58 -22.77
N LEU A 421 -25.15 -0.44 -22.94
CA LEU A 421 -24.45 -0.85 -24.18
C LEU A 421 -24.43 -2.36 -24.38
N LEU A 422 -24.49 -3.16 -23.31
CA LEU A 422 -24.57 -4.62 -23.39
C LEU A 422 -25.99 -5.13 -23.61
N THR A 423 -27.00 -4.50 -23.00
CA THR A 423 -28.39 -5.01 -23.01
C THR A 423 -29.31 -4.31 -24.01
N GLN A 424 -29.03 -3.06 -24.37
CA GLN A 424 -29.91 -2.20 -25.17
C GLN A 424 -29.17 -1.51 -26.33
N ARG A 425 -28.07 -2.07 -26.83
CA ARG A 425 -27.22 -1.46 -27.88
C ARG A 425 -28.00 -0.99 -29.11
N ALA A 426 -28.88 -1.83 -29.63
CA ALA A 426 -29.66 -1.53 -30.83
C ALA A 426 -30.62 -0.34 -30.59
N ALA A 427 -31.25 -0.29 -29.42
CA ALA A 427 -32.12 0.82 -29.04
C ALA A 427 -31.34 2.12 -28.80
N PHE A 428 -30.13 2.03 -28.22
CA PHE A 428 -29.25 3.18 -28.04
C PHE A 428 -28.78 3.75 -29.39
N GLU A 429 -28.38 2.90 -30.34
CA GLU A 429 -28.04 3.35 -31.70
C GLU A 429 -29.26 3.93 -32.43
N ALA A 430 -30.44 3.33 -32.26
CA ALA A 430 -31.70 3.86 -32.82
C ALA A 430 -31.99 5.28 -32.29
N LEU A 431 -31.76 5.53 -31.00
CA LEU A 431 -31.88 6.86 -30.38
C LEU A 431 -30.89 7.87 -31.00
N LEU A 432 -29.63 7.47 -31.21
CA LEU A 432 -28.61 8.34 -31.82
C LEU A 432 -28.92 8.69 -33.28
N VAL A 433 -29.63 7.81 -34.01
CA VAL A 433 -30.00 8.07 -35.40
C VAL A 433 -31.34 8.80 -35.57
N ASP A 434 -32.17 8.88 -34.51
CA ASP A 434 -33.48 9.53 -34.54
C ASP A 434 -33.36 11.02 -34.94
N PRO A 435 -34.11 11.50 -35.96
CA PRO A 435 -34.01 12.87 -36.44
C PRO A 435 -34.27 13.93 -35.36
N ARG A 436 -35.18 13.66 -34.41
CA ARG A 436 -35.51 14.57 -33.31
C ARG A 436 -34.32 14.67 -32.37
N PHE A 437 -33.74 13.53 -31.97
CA PHE A 437 -32.58 13.51 -31.08
C PHE A 437 -31.38 14.23 -31.71
N LYS A 438 -31.08 13.96 -32.99
CA LYS A 438 -29.98 14.65 -33.70
C LYS A 438 -30.14 16.16 -33.75
N SER A 439 -31.35 16.64 -34.05
CA SER A 439 -31.62 18.07 -34.11
C SER A 439 -31.32 18.75 -32.78
N TYR A 440 -31.79 18.17 -31.68
CA TYR A 440 -31.54 18.69 -30.34
C TYR A 440 -30.10 18.49 -29.85
N LEU A 441 -29.40 17.45 -30.31
CA LEU A 441 -27.98 17.27 -30.05
C LEU A 441 -27.14 18.36 -30.72
N GLU A 442 -27.47 18.76 -31.95
CA GLU A 442 -26.78 19.86 -32.61
C GLU A 442 -27.06 21.20 -31.92
N GLN A 443 -28.30 21.44 -31.51
CA GLN A 443 -28.63 22.63 -30.70
C GLN A 443 -27.87 22.64 -29.36
N ALA A 444 -27.81 21.50 -28.67
CA ALA A 444 -27.01 21.33 -27.46
C ALA A 444 -25.51 21.59 -27.70
N ARG A 445 -24.98 21.15 -28.85
CA ARG A 445 -23.60 21.42 -29.26
C ARG A 445 -23.36 22.91 -29.47
N GLN A 446 -24.28 23.60 -30.15
CA GLN A 446 -24.20 25.04 -30.37
C GLN A 446 -24.27 25.83 -29.06
N ARG A 447 -25.15 25.44 -28.12
CA ARG A 447 -25.29 26.11 -26.81
C ARG A 447 -24.10 25.86 -25.87
N SER A 448 -23.58 24.65 -25.81
CA SER A 448 -22.52 24.27 -24.85
C SER A 448 -21.09 24.45 -25.37
N ARG A 449 -20.89 24.53 -26.70
CA ARG A 449 -19.59 24.54 -27.39
C ARG A 449 -18.70 23.32 -27.12
N LEU A 450 -19.27 22.21 -26.63
CA LEU A 450 -18.53 20.99 -26.32
C LEU A 450 -18.33 20.10 -27.55
N LYS A 451 -17.07 19.82 -27.92
CA LYS A 451 -16.72 18.88 -29.00
C LYS A 451 -17.12 17.43 -28.70
N SER A 452 -17.30 17.08 -27.42
CA SER A 452 -17.73 15.75 -26.97
C SER A 452 -19.19 15.39 -27.37
N LEU A 453 -19.96 16.35 -27.88
CA LEU A 453 -21.36 16.16 -28.29
C LEU A 453 -21.55 15.72 -29.74
N GLU A 454 -20.47 15.41 -30.46
CA GLU A 454 -20.56 14.85 -31.80
C GLU A 454 -20.91 13.35 -31.76
N ILE A 455 -21.77 12.88 -32.68
CA ILE A 455 -22.15 11.45 -32.78
C ILE A 455 -20.91 10.55 -32.90
N VAL A 456 -19.89 10.99 -33.63
CA VAL A 456 -18.62 10.26 -33.79
C VAL A 456 -17.89 10.12 -32.45
N ALA A 457 -17.85 11.19 -31.65
CA ALA A 457 -17.23 11.18 -30.33
C ALA A 457 -18.01 10.27 -29.35
N ILE A 458 -19.34 10.34 -29.38
CA ILE A 458 -20.23 9.49 -28.56
C ILE A 458 -20.01 8.01 -28.91
N ARG A 459 -19.98 7.66 -30.21
CA ARG A 459 -19.73 6.29 -30.67
C ARG A 459 -18.34 5.79 -30.30
N ARG A 460 -17.31 6.64 -30.42
CA ARG A 460 -15.95 6.31 -29.98
C ARG A 460 -15.92 6.01 -28.48
N ALA A 461 -16.55 6.86 -27.67
CA ALA A 461 -16.64 6.65 -26.22
C ALA A 461 -17.36 5.33 -25.88
N CYS A 462 -18.46 5.01 -26.58
CA CYS A 462 -19.17 3.74 -26.41
C CYS A 462 -18.28 2.53 -26.74
N GLN A 463 -17.56 2.57 -27.86
CA GLN A 463 -16.66 1.50 -28.28
C GLN A 463 -15.54 1.29 -27.25
N GLN A 464 -14.94 2.36 -26.76
CA GLN A 464 -13.89 2.30 -25.73
C GLN A 464 -14.42 1.71 -24.43
N VAL A 465 -15.61 2.10 -23.96
CA VAL A 465 -16.25 1.49 -22.77
C VAL A 465 -16.42 -0.01 -22.96
N ILE A 466 -16.91 -0.47 -24.12
CA ILE A 466 -17.10 -1.89 -24.40
C ILE A 466 -15.77 -2.64 -24.42
N GLU A 467 -14.77 -2.12 -25.14
CA GLU A 467 -13.45 -2.76 -25.27
C GLU A 467 -12.75 -2.93 -23.92
N MET A 468 -12.76 -1.88 -23.10
CA MET A 468 -12.13 -1.92 -21.78
C MET A 468 -12.86 -2.82 -20.79
N THR A 469 -14.17 -3.03 -20.96
CA THR A 469 -14.99 -3.81 -20.01
C THR A 469 -15.31 -5.22 -20.50
N LYS A 470 -14.70 -5.67 -21.60
CA LYS A 470 -15.06 -6.91 -22.32
C LYS A 470 -14.71 -8.20 -21.58
N GLU A 471 -13.62 -8.21 -20.81
CA GLU A 471 -13.03 -9.44 -20.27
C GLU A 471 -12.84 -9.43 -18.74
N GLU A 472 -12.80 -8.25 -18.10
CA GLU A 472 -12.52 -8.13 -16.66
C GLU A 472 -13.74 -7.66 -15.86
N ARG A 473 -14.05 -8.38 -14.76
CA ARG A 473 -15.05 -7.93 -13.77
C ARG A 473 -14.54 -6.77 -12.89
N ILE A 474 -13.22 -6.62 -12.77
CA ILE A 474 -12.55 -5.60 -11.95
C ILE A 474 -11.43 -5.00 -12.81
N LEU A 475 -11.55 -3.71 -13.14
CA LEU A 475 -10.55 -2.99 -13.92
C LEU A 475 -9.44 -2.43 -13.02
N PRO A 476 -8.17 -2.41 -13.45
CA PRO A 476 -7.12 -1.61 -12.83
C PRO A 476 -7.56 -0.14 -12.67
N ASP A 477 -7.14 0.52 -11.59
CA ASP A 477 -7.62 1.86 -11.21
C ASP A 477 -7.41 2.93 -12.31
N TRP A 478 -6.26 2.90 -13.00
CA TRP A 478 -5.98 3.80 -14.12
C TRP A 478 -6.93 3.56 -15.31
N LEU A 479 -7.23 2.29 -15.61
CA LEU A 479 -8.13 1.90 -16.69
C LEU A 479 -9.59 2.20 -16.33
N SER A 480 -9.98 1.96 -15.07
CA SER A 480 -11.29 2.32 -14.53
C SER A 480 -11.54 3.82 -14.63
N ARG A 481 -10.56 4.66 -14.24
CA ARG A 481 -10.67 6.13 -14.38
C ARG A 481 -10.88 6.56 -15.82
N TYR A 482 -10.13 5.96 -16.75
CA TYR A 482 -10.27 6.28 -18.16
C TYR A 482 -11.62 5.81 -18.71
N ALA A 483 -12.09 4.62 -18.33
CA ALA A 483 -13.41 4.11 -18.70
C ALA A 483 -14.57 4.95 -18.15
N ASP A 484 -14.48 5.40 -16.89
CA ASP A 484 -15.45 6.34 -16.30
C ASP A 484 -15.50 7.67 -17.06
N ALA A 485 -14.36 8.18 -17.52
CA ALA A 485 -14.32 9.40 -18.33
C ALA A 485 -15.07 9.21 -19.67
N GLN A 486 -14.91 8.05 -20.33
CA GLN A 486 -15.65 7.73 -21.55
C GLN A 486 -17.16 7.58 -21.29
N ALA A 487 -17.55 6.91 -20.20
CA ALA A 487 -18.95 6.78 -19.82
C ALA A 487 -19.61 8.15 -19.56
N ARG A 488 -18.89 9.09 -18.95
CA ARG A 488 -19.37 10.45 -18.72
C ARG A 488 -19.62 11.23 -20.00
N ILE A 489 -18.85 10.99 -21.07
CA ILE A 489 -19.12 11.61 -22.39
C ILE A 489 -20.49 11.18 -22.91
N VAL A 490 -20.81 9.89 -22.80
CA VAL A 490 -22.10 9.33 -23.24
C VAL A 490 -23.26 9.95 -22.44
N LEU A 491 -23.16 9.97 -21.11
CA LEU A 491 -24.18 10.57 -20.25
C LEU A 491 -24.31 12.08 -20.50
N GLN A 492 -23.20 12.80 -20.67
CA GLN A 492 -23.21 14.23 -20.92
C GLN A 492 -23.99 14.57 -22.21
N ALA A 493 -23.85 13.76 -23.27
CA ALA A 493 -24.56 13.97 -24.51
C ALA A 493 -26.08 13.90 -24.34
N VAL A 494 -26.59 12.82 -23.76
CA VAL A 494 -28.02 12.64 -23.54
C VAL A 494 -28.57 13.67 -22.54
N ARG A 495 -27.80 14.01 -21.50
CA ARG A 495 -28.17 15.04 -20.52
C ARG A 495 -28.37 16.40 -21.18
N TRP A 496 -27.45 16.83 -22.03
CA TRP A 496 -27.58 18.13 -22.70
C TRP A 496 -28.79 18.20 -23.62
N VAL A 497 -29.10 17.11 -24.34
CA VAL A 497 -30.32 17.03 -25.15
C VAL A 497 -31.57 17.16 -24.27
N LEU A 498 -31.61 16.49 -23.11
CA LEU A 498 -32.71 16.64 -22.14
C LEU A 498 -32.83 18.08 -21.61
N GLN A 499 -31.71 18.74 -21.33
CA GLN A 499 -31.72 20.13 -20.86
C GLN A 499 -32.25 21.10 -21.92
N VAL A 500 -31.77 21.00 -23.16
CA VAL A 500 -32.23 21.87 -24.25
C VAL A 500 -33.72 21.64 -24.56
N THR A 501 -34.15 20.39 -24.63
CA THR A 501 -35.56 20.07 -24.88
C THR A 501 -36.48 20.53 -23.75
N ARG A 502 -36.00 20.54 -22.50
CA ARG A 502 -36.75 21.08 -21.35
C ARG A 502 -36.86 22.60 -21.41
N ASP A 503 -35.76 23.29 -21.70
CA ASP A 503 -35.69 24.76 -21.68
C ASP A 503 -36.53 25.40 -22.80
N GLU A 504 -36.78 24.69 -23.91
CA GLU A 504 -37.65 25.20 -24.99
C GLU A 504 -39.15 25.06 -24.69
N ASN A 505 -39.56 24.04 -23.94
CA ASN A 505 -40.94 23.89 -23.43
C ASN A 505 -40.99 22.71 -22.44
N GLU A 506 -41.23 22.94 -21.13
CA GLU A 506 -41.24 21.85 -20.11
C GLU A 506 -42.26 20.73 -20.42
N GLN A 507 -43.26 21.00 -21.26
CA GLN A 507 -44.29 20.04 -21.72
C GLN A 507 -44.11 19.61 -23.19
N GLY A 508 -42.95 19.89 -23.80
CA GLY A 508 -42.68 19.54 -25.19
C GLY A 508 -42.86 18.05 -25.48
N LYS A 509 -43.45 17.72 -26.63
CA LYS A 509 -43.63 16.32 -27.09
C LYS A 509 -42.30 15.55 -27.11
N VAL A 510 -41.19 16.22 -27.39
CA VAL A 510 -39.85 15.62 -27.47
C VAL A 510 -39.25 15.36 -26.09
N TYR A 511 -39.29 16.33 -25.17
CA TYR A 511 -38.84 16.10 -23.78
C TYR A 511 -39.64 14.97 -23.12
N THR A 512 -40.97 15.00 -23.29
CA THR A 512 -41.87 13.94 -22.78
C THR A 512 -41.58 12.58 -23.43
N TRP A 513 -41.20 12.55 -24.71
CA TRP A 513 -40.76 11.31 -25.35
C TRP A 513 -39.43 10.81 -24.78
N LEU A 514 -38.42 11.69 -24.61
CA LEU A 514 -37.09 11.31 -24.15
C LEU A 514 -37.10 10.77 -22.71
N VAL A 515 -37.76 11.47 -21.78
CA VAL A 515 -37.82 11.05 -20.37
C VAL A 515 -38.58 9.73 -20.14
N ASN A 516 -39.40 9.31 -21.10
CA ASN A 516 -40.11 8.03 -21.09
C ASN A 516 -39.44 6.99 -22.02
N HIS A 517 -38.31 7.32 -22.65
CA HIS A 517 -37.61 6.43 -23.56
C HIS A 517 -36.82 5.38 -22.75
N PRO A 518 -36.94 4.07 -23.04
CA PRO A 518 -36.32 3.01 -22.22
C PRO A 518 -34.81 3.17 -22.00
N VAL A 519 -34.09 3.56 -23.05
CA VAL A 519 -32.63 3.82 -22.99
C VAL A 519 -32.31 5.02 -22.09
N VAL A 520 -33.13 6.08 -22.13
CA VAL A 520 -32.88 7.29 -21.34
C VAL A 520 -33.19 7.02 -19.86
N GLU A 521 -34.25 6.28 -19.56
CA GLU A 521 -34.56 5.84 -18.20
C GLU A 521 -33.45 4.93 -17.63
N ALA A 522 -32.90 4.04 -18.45
CA ALA A 522 -31.79 3.20 -18.05
C ALA A 522 -30.50 4.00 -17.79
N LEU A 523 -30.21 5.02 -18.62
CA LEU A 523 -29.06 5.91 -18.43
C LEU A 523 -29.24 6.88 -17.25
N PHE A 524 -30.47 7.24 -16.91
CA PHE A 524 -30.80 8.17 -15.83
C PHE A 524 -31.92 7.63 -14.93
N PRO A 525 -31.63 6.66 -14.05
CA PRO A 525 -32.65 6.03 -13.19
C PRO A 525 -33.31 6.97 -12.18
N ALA A 526 -32.77 8.18 -11.97
CA ALA A 526 -33.38 9.20 -11.11
C ALA A 526 -34.60 9.88 -11.76
N ILE A 527 -34.73 9.83 -13.10
CA ILE A 527 -35.89 10.39 -13.81
C ILE A 527 -37.20 9.71 -13.38
N PRO A 528 -37.34 8.37 -13.43
CA PRO A 528 -38.54 7.71 -12.96
C PRO A 528 -38.79 7.96 -11.46
N PHE A 529 -37.75 7.99 -10.62
CA PHE A 529 -37.91 8.33 -9.19
C PHE A 529 -38.53 9.69 -8.93
N ARG A 530 -38.25 10.70 -9.77
CA ARG A 530 -38.85 12.03 -9.62
C ARG A 530 -40.26 12.09 -10.21
N ARG A 531 -40.50 11.40 -11.31
CA ARG A 531 -41.73 11.56 -12.13
C ARG A 531 -42.85 10.58 -11.78
N ARG A 532 -42.51 9.39 -11.30
CA ARG A 532 -43.45 8.29 -11.07
C ARG A 532 -43.77 8.20 -9.57
N PRO A 533 -45.02 8.46 -9.13
CA PRO A 533 -45.41 8.35 -7.72
C PRO A 533 -45.21 6.95 -7.13
N GLU A 534 -45.31 5.91 -7.96
CA GLU A 534 -45.12 4.51 -7.60
C GLU A 534 -43.66 4.16 -7.25
N VAL A 535 -42.69 4.91 -7.79
CA VAL A 535 -41.26 4.74 -7.47
C VAL A 535 -40.96 5.50 -6.17
N ARG A 536 -41.05 4.80 -5.04
CA ARG A 536 -40.92 5.38 -3.71
C ARG A 536 -39.52 5.26 -3.11
N ILE A 537 -38.70 4.36 -3.66
CA ILE A 537 -37.40 3.97 -3.08
C ILE A 537 -36.29 4.22 -4.09
N MET A 538 -35.23 4.88 -3.64
CA MET A 538 -34.00 5.07 -4.41
C MET A 538 -32.82 4.44 -3.69
N LEU A 539 -32.22 3.45 -4.33
CA LEU A 539 -31.00 2.79 -3.92
C LEU A 539 -29.83 3.48 -4.61
N VAL A 540 -28.97 4.19 -3.88
CA VAL A 540 -27.90 5.00 -4.49
C VAL A 540 -26.51 4.59 -3.99
N THR A 541 -25.61 4.32 -4.92
CA THR A 541 -24.20 4.06 -4.62
C THR A 541 -23.54 5.35 -4.11
N LEU A 542 -22.66 5.26 -3.11
CA LEU A 542 -21.98 6.43 -2.55
C LEU A 542 -21.17 7.19 -3.60
N HIS A 543 -20.51 6.47 -4.49
CA HIS A 543 -19.79 7.05 -5.63
C HIS A 543 -20.72 7.90 -6.51
N LYS A 544 -21.92 7.39 -6.82
CA LYS A 544 -22.92 8.11 -7.62
C LYS A 544 -23.51 9.32 -6.89
N ALA A 545 -23.80 9.19 -5.59
CA ALA A 545 -24.28 10.30 -4.78
C ALA A 545 -23.24 11.44 -4.69
N PHE A 546 -21.96 11.11 -4.58
CA PHE A 546 -20.88 12.09 -4.49
C PHE A 546 -20.62 12.84 -5.80
N TYR A 547 -20.38 12.11 -6.91
CA TYR A 547 -20.10 12.72 -8.21
C TYR A 547 -21.34 13.36 -8.85
N GLY A 548 -22.52 13.05 -8.31
CA GLY A 548 -23.79 13.61 -8.72
C GLY A 548 -24.46 12.79 -9.83
N PHE A 549 -25.76 13.04 -9.97
CA PHE A 549 -26.62 12.37 -10.93
C PHE A 549 -27.66 13.36 -11.46
N PHE A 550 -28.18 13.09 -12.64
CA PHE A 550 -29.18 13.93 -13.29
C PHE A 550 -30.57 13.37 -13.06
N ASP A 551 -31.49 14.18 -12.54
CA ASP A 551 -32.86 13.76 -12.21
C ASP A 551 -33.89 14.05 -13.33
N GLY A 552 -33.42 14.45 -14.51
CA GLY A 552 -34.24 14.89 -15.64
C GLY A 552 -34.40 16.41 -15.74
N GLY A 553 -34.19 17.13 -14.63
CA GLY A 553 -34.20 18.59 -14.63
C GLY A 553 -32.83 19.20 -14.35
N GLN A 554 -32.19 18.76 -13.27
CA GLN A 554 -30.91 19.33 -12.84
C GLN A 554 -29.95 18.28 -12.32
N MET A 555 -28.68 18.66 -12.23
CA MET A 555 -27.70 17.86 -11.51
C MET A 555 -28.02 17.92 -10.03
N ARG A 556 -28.12 16.75 -9.43
CA ARG A 556 -28.29 16.52 -8.01
C ARG A 556 -27.02 15.89 -7.47
N SER A 557 -26.76 16.15 -6.21
CA SER A 557 -25.66 15.57 -5.46
C SER A 557 -26.15 15.08 -4.10
N LEU A 558 -25.25 14.52 -3.31
CA LEU A 558 -25.52 14.08 -1.94
C LEU A 558 -26.21 15.16 -1.09
N THR A 559 -25.85 16.44 -1.24
CA THR A 559 -26.44 17.53 -0.46
C THR A 559 -27.90 17.78 -0.82
N ASP A 560 -28.29 17.56 -2.07
CA ASP A 560 -29.68 17.72 -2.52
C ASP A 560 -30.61 16.63 -1.96
N LEU A 561 -30.07 15.45 -1.70
CA LEU A 561 -30.83 14.30 -1.19
C LEU A 561 -31.24 14.47 0.29
N SER A 562 -30.60 15.39 1.00
CA SER A 562 -30.94 15.72 2.40
C SER A 562 -32.36 16.29 2.52
N ALA A 563 -32.89 16.95 1.48
CA ALA A 563 -34.22 17.53 1.44
C ALA A 563 -35.31 16.59 0.85
N GLU A 564 -34.93 15.40 0.36
CA GLU A 564 -35.86 14.47 -0.29
C GLU A 564 -36.83 13.85 0.73
N LYS A 565 -38.12 13.81 0.40
CA LYS A 565 -39.16 13.21 1.25
C LYS A 565 -39.38 11.73 0.96
N ARG A 566 -39.07 11.30 -0.27
CA ARG A 566 -39.10 9.90 -0.67
C ARG A 566 -37.91 9.15 -0.09
N LEU A 567 -38.03 7.83 0.00
CA LEU A 567 -37.02 7.03 0.68
C LEU A 567 -35.74 6.93 -0.15
N VAL A 568 -34.62 7.29 0.47
CA VAL A 568 -33.28 7.13 -0.10
C VAL A 568 -32.47 6.19 0.78
N VAL A 569 -31.95 5.14 0.16
CA VAL A 569 -31.07 4.16 0.80
C VAL A 569 -29.68 4.32 0.18
N PHE A 570 -28.73 4.77 0.99
CA PHE A 570 -27.34 4.83 0.57
C PHE A 570 -26.70 3.47 0.66
N LEU A 571 -25.94 3.14 -0.37
CA LEU A 571 -25.30 1.86 -0.55
C LEU A 571 -23.83 2.06 -0.79
N ASP A 572 -23.05 1.32 -0.03
CA ASP A 572 -21.62 1.35 -0.17
C ASP A 572 -21.13 0.41 -1.29
N GLU A 573 -20.08 0.82 -2.00
CA GLU A 573 -19.33 0.01 -2.97
C GLU A 573 -17.85 -0.07 -2.60
N PHE A 574 -17.43 0.42 -1.44
CA PHE A 574 -16.05 0.32 -1.03
C PHE A 574 -15.67 -1.15 -0.79
N ASP A 575 -14.99 -1.76 -1.76
CA ASP A 575 -14.16 -2.96 -1.57
C ASP A 575 -12.97 -2.70 -0.62
N PHE A 576 -12.81 -1.46 -0.15
CA PHE A 576 -11.60 -0.92 0.47
C PHE A 576 -11.81 -0.12 1.75
N LEU A 577 -13.04 -0.02 2.24
CA LEU A 577 -13.21 0.45 3.60
C LEU A 577 -12.75 -0.67 4.52
N GLU A 578 -11.63 -0.45 5.21
CA GLU A 578 -11.16 -1.35 6.25
C GLU A 578 -12.33 -1.63 7.20
N HIS A 579 -12.51 -2.91 7.55
CA HIS A 579 -13.56 -3.36 8.46
C HIS A 579 -13.62 -2.51 9.74
N ASP A 580 -12.47 -2.01 10.18
CA ASP A 580 -12.30 -1.17 11.36
C ASP A 580 -12.86 0.23 11.17
N LEU A 581 -12.75 0.83 9.98
CA LEU A 581 -13.31 2.14 9.70
C LEU A 581 -14.84 2.05 9.60
N VAL A 582 -15.37 1.00 8.97
CA VAL A 582 -16.81 0.69 9.02
C VAL A 582 -17.24 0.48 10.48
N THR A 583 -16.48 -0.30 11.25
CA THR A 583 -16.74 -0.55 12.68
C THR A 583 -16.76 0.72 13.51
N LEU A 584 -15.86 1.65 13.27
CA LEU A 584 -15.79 2.94 13.97
C LEU A 584 -16.97 3.85 13.63
N ILE A 585 -17.37 3.93 12.35
CA ILE A 585 -18.59 4.62 11.94
C ILE A 585 -19.81 3.99 12.62
N CYS A 586 -19.83 2.66 12.74
CA CYS A 586 -20.91 1.92 13.39
C CYS A 586 -20.91 2.04 14.92
N ARG A 587 -19.75 2.23 15.55
CA ARG A 587 -19.62 2.36 17.01
C ARG A 587 -19.78 3.81 17.49
N GLY A 588 -19.58 4.79 16.62
CA GLY A 588 -19.72 6.22 16.92
C GLY A 588 -21.11 6.63 17.45
N PRO A 589 -21.24 7.81 18.09
CA PRO A 589 -22.54 8.34 18.50
C PRO A 589 -23.48 8.50 17.30
N GLN A 590 -24.79 8.64 17.55
CA GLN A 590 -25.79 8.81 16.49
C GLN A 590 -25.33 9.87 15.49
N ILE A 591 -25.31 9.51 14.20
CA ILE A 591 -25.05 10.46 13.13
C ILE A 591 -26.32 11.29 12.94
N THR A 592 -26.33 12.50 13.52
CA THR A 592 -27.47 13.42 13.49
C THR A 592 -27.79 13.90 12.08
N ASP A 593 -26.76 14.07 11.24
CA ASP A 593 -26.90 14.36 9.82
C ASP A 593 -26.11 13.33 8.98
N PRO A 594 -26.78 12.24 8.53
CA PRO A 594 -26.16 11.20 7.71
C PRO A 594 -25.56 11.74 6.41
N PHE A 595 -26.12 12.81 5.84
CA PHE A 595 -25.65 13.39 4.59
C PHE A 595 -24.40 14.23 4.79
N ALA A 596 -24.36 15.07 5.83
CA ALA A 596 -23.18 15.84 6.18
C ALA A 596 -22.02 14.92 6.59
N PHE A 597 -22.29 13.85 7.34
CA PHE A 597 -21.29 12.84 7.66
C PHE A 597 -20.69 12.22 6.39
N MET A 598 -21.54 11.71 5.48
CA MET A 598 -21.04 11.08 4.25
C MET A 598 -20.30 12.05 3.32
N ALA A 599 -20.75 13.31 3.26
CA ALA A 599 -20.08 14.35 2.48
C ALA A 599 -18.69 14.67 3.05
N ASN A 600 -18.58 14.82 4.37
CA ASN A 600 -17.31 15.09 5.06
C ASN A 600 -16.38 13.87 4.98
N PHE A 601 -16.92 12.67 5.20
CA PHE A 601 -16.20 11.41 5.08
C PHE A 601 -15.55 11.26 3.71
N TYR A 602 -16.32 11.46 2.64
CA TYR A 602 -15.79 11.34 1.28
C TYR A 602 -14.80 12.46 0.94
N ARG A 603 -15.05 13.71 1.37
CA ARG A 603 -14.12 14.83 1.15
C ARG A 603 -12.77 14.58 1.83
N ALA A 604 -12.78 14.06 3.06
CA ALA A 604 -11.57 13.66 3.77
C ALA A 604 -10.86 12.49 3.07
N MET A 605 -11.60 11.44 2.68
CA MET A 605 -11.03 10.30 1.95
C MET A 605 -10.47 10.68 0.59
N ALA A 606 -11.11 11.58 -0.16
CA ALA A 606 -10.63 12.05 -1.46
C ALA A 606 -9.37 12.92 -1.33
N HIS A 607 -9.25 13.68 -0.24
CA HIS A 607 -8.06 14.47 0.07
C HIS A 607 -6.87 13.59 0.51
N HIS A 608 -7.16 12.48 1.20
CA HIS A 608 -6.17 11.51 1.67
C HIS A 608 -6.04 10.26 0.76
N LYS A 609 -6.57 10.30 -0.47
CA LYS A 609 -6.36 9.25 -1.48
C LYS A 609 -4.88 9.24 -1.90
N LEU A 610 -4.05 8.54 -1.15
CA LEU A 610 -2.83 7.96 -1.69
C LEU A 610 -3.27 6.96 -2.78
N PRO A 611 -2.69 7.02 -3.99
CA PRO A 611 -2.96 6.02 -5.02
C PRO A 611 -2.63 4.63 -4.46
N LYS A 612 -3.56 3.68 -4.59
CA LYS A 612 -3.28 2.28 -4.26
C LYS A 612 -2.14 1.79 -5.15
N ALA A 613 -1.07 1.30 -4.53
CA ALA A 613 -0.18 0.36 -5.20
C ALA A 613 -0.95 -0.94 -5.48
N ASP A 614 -0.62 -1.61 -6.59
CA ASP A 614 -1.29 -2.80 -7.09
C ASP A 614 -1.32 -3.95 -6.07
N PHE A 615 -2.47 -4.18 -5.45
CA PHE A 615 -2.74 -5.44 -4.75
C PHE A 615 -3.13 -6.50 -5.80
N PRO A 616 -2.48 -7.67 -5.86
CA PRO A 616 -2.91 -8.73 -6.76
C PRO A 616 -4.28 -9.26 -6.31
N LEU A 617 -5.28 -9.15 -7.19
CA LEU A 617 -6.62 -9.70 -7.00
C LEU A 617 -6.55 -11.24 -6.99
N HIS A 618 -6.49 -11.86 -5.81
CA HIS A 618 -6.58 -13.31 -5.69
C HIS A 618 -8.01 -13.80 -6.02
N PRO A 619 -8.21 -14.82 -6.88
CA PRO A 619 -9.53 -15.18 -7.42
C PRO A 619 -10.57 -15.73 -6.43
N ASN A 620 -10.28 -15.79 -5.13
CA ASN A 620 -11.17 -16.44 -4.16
C ASN A 620 -11.18 -15.77 -2.78
N ILE A 621 -11.30 -14.44 -2.76
CA ILE A 621 -11.48 -13.61 -1.55
C ILE A 621 -12.62 -14.14 -0.66
N ARG A 622 -13.68 -14.70 -1.25
CA ARG A 622 -14.84 -15.24 -0.53
C ARG A 622 -14.49 -16.43 0.38
N LYS A 623 -13.67 -17.39 -0.09
CA LYS A 623 -13.21 -18.53 0.72
C LYS A 623 -12.34 -18.11 1.92
N ARG A 624 -11.58 -17.04 1.75
CA ARG A 624 -10.69 -16.54 2.81
C ARG A 624 -11.45 -15.81 3.90
N ILE A 625 -12.52 -15.08 3.54
CA ILE A 625 -13.44 -14.45 4.49
C ILE A 625 -14.25 -15.51 5.26
N GLU A 626 -14.75 -16.56 4.58
CA GLU A 626 -15.47 -17.66 5.24
C GLU A 626 -14.63 -18.35 6.32
N LYS A 627 -13.34 -18.59 6.03
CA LYS A 627 -12.40 -19.20 6.97
C LYS A 627 -12.08 -18.31 8.18
N ILE A 628 -12.03 -16.98 7.99
CA ILE A 628 -11.80 -16.03 9.08
C ILE A 628 -13.04 -15.91 9.98
N VAL A 629 -14.25 -15.95 9.41
CA VAL A 629 -15.50 -15.92 10.18
C VAL A 629 -15.66 -17.20 11.02
N GLU A 630 -15.31 -18.38 10.50
CA GLU A 630 -15.30 -19.63 11.28
C GLU A 630 -14.37 -19.56 12.49
N ILE A 631 -13.21 -18.92 12.36
CA ILE A 631 -12.24 -18.74 13.45
C ILE A 631 -12.80 -17.78 14.51
N ILE A 632 -13.45 -16.69 14.11
CA ILE A 632 -14.03 -15.72 15.05
C ILE A 632 -15.20 -16.34 15.82
N ASP A 633 -16.07 -17.09 15.15
CA ASP A 633 -17.21 -17.78 15.77
C ASP A 633 -16.76 -18.88 16.75
N ASP A 634 -15.60 -19.50 16.52
CA ASP A 634 -15.03 -20.50 17.41
C ASP A 634 -14.36 -19.88 18.65
N VAL A 635 -13.75 -18.70 18.50
CA VAL A 635 -13.17 -17.91 19.60
C VAL A 635 -14.27 -17.32 20.50
N GLN A 636 -15.38 -16.83 19.93
CA GLN A 636 -16.51 -16.32 20.71
C GLN A 636 -17.25 -17.43 21.46
N ARG A 637 -17.38 -18.64 20.88
CA ARG A 637 -17.92 -19.83 21.57
C ARG A 637 -17.09 -20.24 22.79
N LYS A 638 -15.81 -19.89 22.82
CA LYS A 638 -14.87 -20.19 23.92
C LYS A 638 -14.81 -19.12 25.02
N LYS A 639 -15.65 -18.08 24.97
CA LYS A 639 -15.80 -17.00 25.98
C LYS A 639 -14.49 -16.26 26.33
N LEU A 640 -13.57 -16.11 25.38
CA LEU A 640 -12.33 -15.36 25.58
C LEU A 640 -12.58 -13.85 25.42
N ASN A 641 -12.16 -13.05 26.40
CA ASN A 641 -12.27 -11.59 26.40
C ASN A 641 -11.30 -10.96 25.38
N TYR A 642 -11.78 -10.03 24.55
CA TYR A 642 -11.00 -9.27 23.56
C TYR A 642 -11.06 -7.77 23.90
N PRO A 643 -9.95 -6.99 23.80
CA PRO A 643 -9.95 -5.58 24.20
C PRO A 643 -10.76 -4.70 23.22
N THR A 644 -11.45 -3.70 23.76
CA THR A 644 -12.30 -2.76 23.00
C THR A 644 -11.54 -1.45 22.80
N ILE A 645 -11.03 -1.19 21.60
CA ILE A 645 -10.50 0.14 21.26
C ILE A 645 -11.68 1.08 21.00
N ASN A 646 -11.90 2.06 21.88
CA ASN A 646 -12.96 3.06 21.82
C ASN A 646 -12.38 4.46 22.12
N GLN A 647 -12.10 5.28 21.11
CA GLN A 647 -12.45 6.72 21.03
C GLN A 647 -11.58 7.51 20.03
N PHE A 648 -12.26 8.42 19.31
CA PHE A 648 -11.69 9.63 18.71
C PHE A 648 -12.05 10.80 19.64
N THR A 649 -11.08 11.62 20.05
CA THR A 649 -11.36 12.90 20.72
C THR A 649 -11.33 14.03 19.67
N LEU A 650 -12.49 14.66 19.48
CA LEU A 650 -12.60 15.98 18.87
C LEU A 650 -12.50 16.99 20.00
N GLU A 651 -11.47 17.83 20.04
CA GLU A 651 -11.43 18.95 20.99
C GLU A 651 -12.64 19.84 20.74
N LYS A 652 -13.47 20.00 21.77
CA LYS A 652 -14.77 20.66 21.74
C LYS A 652 -14.68 22.19 21.85
N THR A 653 -13.64 22.80 21.30
CA THR A 653 -13.52 24.26 21.29
C THR A 653 -13.52 24.74 19.84
N PRO A 654 -14.53 25.51 19.40
CA PRO A 654 -14.51 26.11 18.07
C PRO A 654 -13.30 27.05 17.98
N ALA A 655 -12.47 26.87 16.96
CA ALA A 655 -11.42 27.85 16.66
C ALA A 655 -12.07 29.20 16.26
N PRO A 656 -11.49 30.34 16.64
CA PRO A 656 -11.94 31.66 16.19
C PRO A 656 -11.96 31.75 14.65
N ALA A 657 -12.86 32.58 14.12
CA ALA A 657 -13.33 32.59 12.73
C ALA A 657 -12.29 32.85 11.61
N ASN A 658 -10.98 32.80 11.86
CA ASN A 658 -9.94 33.15 10.88
C ASN A 658 -8.69 32.24 10.89
N GLN A 659 -8.78 30.96 11.26
CA GLN A 659 -7.72 29.97 11.00
C GLN A 659 -8.24 28.70 10.28
N PRO A 660 -7.44 28.07 9.39
CA PRO A 660 -7.83 26.88 8.66
C PRO A 660 -7.93 25.65 9.58
N PHE A 661 -8.82 24.72 9.24
CA PHE A 661 -9.06 23.45 9.92
C PHE A 661 -7.76 22.74 10.36
N THR A 662 -7.71 22.31 11.62
CA THR A 662 -6.68 21.40 12.10
C THR A 662 -6.90 20.01 11.46
N PRO A 663 -5.90 19.41 10.80
CA PRO A 663 -6.07 18.10 10.18
C PRO A 663 -6.29 17.01 11.23
N ALA A 664 -7.27 16.14 11.00
CA ALA A 664 -7.34 14.84 11.67
C ALA A 664 -6.21 13.96 11.11
N VAL A 665 -5.27 13.55 11.95
CA VAL A 665 -4.23 12.59 11.56
C VAL A 665 -4.80 11.19 11.68
N PHE A 666 -5.03 10.53 10.53
CA PHE A 666 -5.40 9.12 10.48
C PHE A 666 -4.15 8.26 10.75
N ARG A 667 -4.12 7.57 11.89
CA ARG A 667 -3.20 6.45 12.11
C ARG A 667 -4.04 5.17 12.21
N THR A 668 -4.02 4.37 11.16
CA THR A 668 -4.52 2.98 11.21
C THR A 668 -3.38 2.07 11.67
N GLN A 669 -3.73 0.97 12.34
CA GLN A 669 -2.72 0.16 13.04
C GLN A 669 -1.95 -0.77 12.12
N HIS A 670 -2.43 -1.15 10.94
CA HIS A 670 -1.71 -2.04 10.04
C HIS A 670 -1.80 -1.58 8.58
N VAL A 671 -0.71 -0.96 8.12
CA VAL A 671 -0.30 -1.08 6.73
C VAL A 671 -0.04 -2.57 6.48
N ILE A 672 -0.98 -3.25 5.83
CA ILE A 672 -0.61 -4.28 4.86
C ILE A 672 -0.93 -3.64 3.51
N SER A 673 0.16 -3.27 2.82
CA SER A 673 0.23 -2.54 1.56
C SER A 673 -0.65 -3.10 0.47
#